data_AF-A0A419HRT0-F1
#
_entry.id   AF-A0A419HRT0-F1
#
_cell.length_a   1.000
_cell.length_b   1.000
_cell.length_c   1.000
_cell.angle_alpha   90.00
_cell.angle_beta   90.00
_cell.angle_gamma   90.00
#
_symmetry.space_group_name_H-M   'P 1'
#
loop_
_entity.id
_entity.type
_entity.pdbx_description
1 polymer ?
#
loop_
_entity_poly.entity_id
_entity_poly.type
_entity_poly.pdbx_seq_one_letter_code
_entity_poly.pdbx_strand_id
1 'polypeptide(L)'
;MAEKYHEVLARVQVGADAIDLSDCELPYLDPVLHLHPGITNLNLSDNQLSTLPTQIGDLAGLGVLSLSRNRLRELTPAVGTLAGLRALWLDGNQLSSLPAQFWGLRDLEVLDLGNNRFTRLDPAIRYLAGLTILCLNGNNIRVLPRAFCTLRKLRKLYLRKTGLRSLPEEMGQLADLRELDLAENDLTEIPDSLGQPKGLKVLDLSHNRLTTLPAGLGALPWDIDLRLEGNPLQEPFASLYARGISELLNYLRSLTESTPQYEARLLLIGEGEVGKSSLVSALRGESFVRGRDTTHGIEIGALALPHPDLDEQITLNTWDFGGQEVYRISHQFFFSQRALYLCVWKPREGRLENNIEGWCRRVRLRVGDQARIIIVATHAAERRPELDFPSLRRKFPGLVVDYHCVDSETGEGIEQLRLAIAEHAAALPQMGELLNPHWSRTRDEVLALKKPHITRFDFHEICIRNGLSEEDTSTLAGLLHDLGHIINYSDDDGLRDLVVLRAEWLTKAIGYVLEDRQTREQGGALSHDRLPEVWAPDGIPLYPAESHPYFLRLMEKFDVSYRLPDARASLVAQLVPYERPAGIFRNNGGRRISATCRTSDEAPGLVSWLTVRNHRFSVGKHWRRGVVLYHQAHDSEALIELLPNDRDLELTVVGPAPEYFFHVLKDGIEDLIAQRWHGLDHGFWVPCPVEGCTDKFPYDTLLKLRIHGEEQILCHTCVRRSDIAVLLSGLAGPIGSLEGLAQQLIGLAQHQQVRLAEIDQHLRVALRMLSNEITDSPRLFTLAPAKRSAVISTLSPSNRYRITLWCEEAGQEHPWAEAAYDFEPTKEWVAAIAPYLRFVAGILRFVVPVAGAGYSTLLSEQQLKDVKADIDFTKVLAEKLPEFEVDPATSHKPGMTRAEGGGLRALRALLFQLDTARRFGDLRRVHTPSGDLVWVCPEHHRHYDPGLPVLA
;
A
#
# COMPACT_ATOMS: atom_id res chain seq x y z
N MET A 1 -47.89 30.18 -24.58
CA MET A 1 -46.44 30.10 -24.91
C MET A 1 -45.95 31.42 -25.50
N ALA A 2 -46.41 31.86 -26.68
CA ALA A 2 -46.14 33.22 -27.19
C ALA A 2 -46.71 34.33 -26.27
N GLU A 3 -47.84 34.07 -25.60
CA GLU A 3 -48.43 34.99 -24.60
C GLU A 3 -47.52 35.22 -23.37
N LYS A 4 -46.82 34.18 -22.87
CA LYS A 4 -45.90 34.28 -21.73
C LYS A 4 -44.69 35.16 -22.09
N TYR A 5 -44.19 35.05 -23.33
CA TYR A 5 -43.10 35.88 -23.84
C TYR A 5 -43.50 37.35 -24.03
N HIS A 6 -44.70 37.61 -24.57
CA HIS A 6 -45.23 38.97 -24.68
C HIS A 6 -45.57 39.59 -23.31
N GLU A 7 -46.01 38.78 -22.34
CA GLU A 7 -46.25 39.24 -20.96
C GLU A 7 -44.94 39.61 -20.23
N VAL A 8 -43.85 38.89 -20.50
CA VAL A 8 -42.51 39.20 -19.97
C VAL A 8 -41.88 40.41 -20.69
N LEU A 9 -41.98 40.52 -22.03
CA LEU A 9 -41.53 41.70 -22.77
C LEU A 9 -42.33 42.96 -22.43
N ALA A 10 -43.63 42.85 -22.12
CA ALA A 10 -44.44 43.98 -21.68
C ALA A 10 -43.99 44.56 -20.32
N ARG A 11 -43.19 43.81 -19.54
CA ARG A 11 -42.55 44.28 -18.30
C ARG A 11 -41.19 44.93 -18.53
N VAL A 12 -40.61 44.80 -19.72
CA VAL A 12 -39.35 45.47 -20.08
C VAL A 12 -39.66 46.93 -20.37
N GLN A 13 -39.19 47.82 -19.50
CA GLN A 13 -39.33 49.26 -19.72
C GLN A 13 -38.53 49.69 -20.95
N VAL A 14 -39.20 50.37 -21.89
CA VAL A 14 -38.54 51.02 -23.03
C VAL A 14 -37.55 52.05 -22.49
N GLY A 15 -36.26 51.78 -22.60
CA GLY A 15 -35.17 52.64 -22.08
C GLY A 15 -34.28 52.01 -21.00
N ALA A 16 -34.54 50.77 -20.58
CA ALA A 16 -33.66 50.05 -19.66
C ALA A 16 -32.33 49.65 -20.34
N ASP A 17 -31.22 49.91 -19.65
CA ASP A 17 -29.86 49.48 -20.03
C ASP A 17 -29.61 48.00 -19.71
N ALA A 18 -30.39 47.42 -18.79
CA ALA A 18 -30.35 46.01 -18.44
C ALA A 18 -31.70 45.31 -18.66
N ILE A 19 -31.66 44.12 -19.28
CA ILE A 19 -32.81 43.23 -19.46
C ILE A 19 -32.51 41.89 -18.80
N ASP A 20 -33.38 41.46 -17.88
CA ASP A 20 -33.31 40.13 -17.26
C ASP A 20 -34.52 39.28 -17.66
N LEU A 21 -34.23 38.20 -18.37
CA LEU A 21 -35.16 37.19 -18.86
C LEU A 21 -34.74 35.79 -18.36
N SER A 22 -34.05 35.72 -17.22
CA SER A 22 -33.67 34.44 -16.61
C SER A 22 -34.88 33.68 -16.06
N ASP A 23 -34.77 32.34 -16.00
CA ASP A 23 -35.79 31.43 -15.43
C ASP A 23 -37.21 31.63 -16.00
N CYS A 24 -37.29 31.96 -17.29
CA CYS A 24 -38.55 32.26 -17.99
C CYS A 24 -39.08 31.06 -18.80
N GLU A 25 -38.42 29.90 -18.71
CA GLU A 25 -38.70 28.68 -19.48
C GLU A 25 -38.66 28.90 -21.01
N LEU A 26 -37.88 29.87 -21.50
CA LEU A 26 -37.87 30.27 -22.91
C LEU A 26 -37.29 29.17 -23.81
N PRO A 27 -38.04 28.64 -24.80
CA PRO A 27 -37.53 27.63 -25.72
C PRO A 27 -36.72 28.23 -26.89
N TYR A 28 -36.98 29.50 -27.22
CA TYR A 28 -36.27 30.27 -28.24
C TYR A 28 -36.30 31.76 -27.86
N LEU A 29 -35.37 32.52 -28.46
CA LEU A 29 -35.32 33.96 -28.34
C LEU A 29 -35.91 34.58 -29.61
N ASP A 30 -36.97 35.39 -29.47
CA ASP A 30 -37.58 36.08 -30.61
C ASP A 30 -36.60 37.16 -31.14
N PRO A 31 -36.41 37.26 -32.46
CA PRO A 31 -35.50 38.23 -33.05
C PRO A 31 -35.84 39.70 -32.77
N VAL A 32 -36.98 40.06 -32.16
CA VAL A 32 -37.37 41.47 -31.90
C VAL A 32 -36.45 42.26 -30.95
N LEU A 33 -35.52 41.61 -30.23
CA LEU A 33 -34.62 42.29 -29.29
C LEU A 33 -33.73 43.39 -29.92
N HIS A 34 -33.43 43.30 -31.23
CA HIS A 34 -32.70 44.34 -31.96
C HIS A 34 -33.40 45.71 -31.95
N LEU A 35 -34.70 45.76 -31.66
CA LEU A 35 -35.47 47.00 -31.56
C LEU A 35 -35.12 47.82 -30.30
N HIS A 36 -34.28 47.28 -29.41
CA HIS A 36 -33.78 47.93 -28.20
C HIS A 36 -32.24 48.08 -28.24
N PRO A 37 -31.68 48.93 -29.12
CA PRO A 37 -30.22 49.04 -29.31
C PRO A 37 -29.45 49.61 -28.11
N GLY A 38 -30.15 50.12 -27.08
CA GLY A 38 -29.55 50.68 -25.86
C GLY A 38 -29.19 49.67 -24.77
N ILE A 39 -29.45 48.37 -24.98
CA ILE A 39 -29.16 47.33 -23.99
C ILE A 39 -27.64 47.15 -23.85
N THR A 40 -27.16 47.24 -22.61
CA THR A 40 -25.78 46.94 -22.23
C THR A 40 -25.67 45.60 -21.50
N ASN A 41 -26.72 45.19 -20.78
CA ASN A 41 -26.74 43.93 -20.03
C ASN A 41 -27.95 43.08 -20.42
N LEU A 42 -27.73 41.84 -20.83
CA LEU A 42 -28.79 40.88 -21.18
C LEU A 42 -28.59 39.56 -20.44
N ASN A 43 -29.52 39.23 -19.53
CA ASN A 43 -29.55 37.95 -18.84
C ASN A 43 -30.62 37.02 -19.42
N LEU A 44 -30.19 35.88 -19.93
CA LEU A 44 -31.02 34.82 -20.52
C LEU A 44 -30.75 33.46 -19.83
N SER A 45 -30.21 33.47 -18.61
CA SER A 45 -29.85 32.23 -17.90
C SER A 45 -31.05 31.36 -17.52
N ASP A 46 -30.81 30.08 -17.22
CA ASP A 46 -31.82 29.15 -16.69
C ASP A 46 -33.08 29.03 -17.59
N ASN A 47 -32.84 28.99 -18.90
CA ASN A 47 -33.89 28.84 -19.92
C ASN A 47 -33.73 27.52 -20.69
N GLN A 48 -34.48 27.36 -21.78
CA GLN A 48 -34.46 26.17 -22.63
C GLN A 48 -33.93 26.47 -24.05
N LEU A 49 -33.15 27.54 -24.20
CA LEU A 49 -32.67 28.01 -25.50
C LEU A 49 -31.75 26.96 -26.14
N SER A 50 -32.08 26.57 -27.37
CA SER A 50 -31.28 25.63 -28.17
C SER A 50 -30.39 26.34 -29.20
N THR A 51 -30.78 27.53 -29.62
CA THR A 51 -30.06 28.41 -30.56
C THR A 51 -30.31 29.88 -30.24
N LEU A 52 -29.48 30.77 -30.78
CA LEU A 52 -29.69 32.22 -30.73
C LEU A 52 -29.98 32.78 -32.14
N PRO A 53 -30.90 33.76 -32.27
CA PRO A 53 -31.13 34.47 -33.52
C PRO A 53 -29.88 35.27 -33.94
N THR A 54 -29.66 35.45 -35.25
CA THR A 54 -28.53 36.22 -35.76
C THR A 54 -28.61 37.71 -35.38
N GLN A 55 -29.81 38.22 -35.13
CA GLN A 55 -30.10 39.59 -34.69
C GLN A 55 -29.48 39.92 -33.32
N ILE A 56 -29.02 38.91 -32.55
CA ILE A 56 -28.25 39.17 -31.33
C ILE A 56 -27.01 40.03 -31.60
N GLY A 57 -26.42 39.90 -32.80
CA GLY A 57 -25.24 40.67 -33.21
C GLY A 57 -25.49 42.14 -33.49
N ASP A 58 -26.76 42.57 -33.59
CA ASP A 58 -27.15 43.97 -33.83
C ASP A 58 -27.11 44.81 -32.53
N LEU A 59 -26.98 44.16 -31.36
CA LEU A 59 -26.88 44.79 -30.05
C LEU A 59 -25.47 45.35 -29.79
N ALA A 60 -25.03 46.30 -30.59
CA ALA A 60 -23.66 46.83 -30.56
C ALA A 60 -23.22 47.42 -29.20
N GLY A 61 -24.17 47.84 -28.35
CA GLY A 61 -23.92 48.34 -27.01
C GLY A 61 -23.78 47.28 -25.91
N LEU A 62 -23.98 45.99 -26.24
CA LEU A 62 -24.01 44.92 -25.26
C LEU A 62 -22.62 44.67 -24.67
N GLY A 63 -22.47 44.95 -23.37
CA GLY A 63 -21.27 44.69 -22.59
C GLY A 63 -21.32 43.37 -21.84
N VAL A 64 -22.52 42.88 -21.52
CA VAL A 64 -22.73 41.77 -20.59
C VAL A 64 -23.83 40.84 -21.13
N LEU A 65 -23.49 39.58 -21.41
CA LEU A 65 -24.42 38.57 -21.92
C LEU A 65 -24.35 37.28 -21.10
N SER A 66 -25.44 36.93 -20.42
CA SER A 66 -25.57 35.67 -19.68
C SER A 66 -26.50 34.72 -20.41
N LEU A 67 -26.00 33.53 -20.71
CA LEU A 67 -26.67 32.43 -21.41
C LEU A 67 -26.52 31.11 -20.65
N SER A 68 -26.16 31.20 -19.37
CA SER A 68 -25.92 30.05 -18.49
C SER A 68 -27.12 29.11 -18.41
N ARG A 69 -26.87 27.81 -18.22
CA ARG A 69 -27.88 26.78 -17.98
C ARG A 69 -29.00 26.76 -19.03
N ASN A 70 -28.58 26.71 -20.29
CA ASN A 70 -29.47 26.54 -21.45
C ASN A 70 -29.17 25.20 -22.15
N ARG A 71 -29.65 25.03 -23.39
CA ARG A 71 -29.45 23.82 -24.21
C ARG A 71 -28.67 24.11 -25.49
N LEU A 72 -27.84 25.15 -25.50
CA LEU A 72 -27.09 25.59 -26.68
C LEU A 72 -26.08 24.51 -27.10
N ARG A 73 -26.20 24.02 -28.34
CA ARG A 73 -25.22 23.09 -28.95
C ARG A 73 -24.15 23.81 -29.74
N GLU A 74 -24.49 24.99 -30.26
CA GLU A 74 -23.61 25.88 -31.01
C GLU A 74 -23.92 27.33 -30.62
N LEU A 75 -22.90 28.18 -30.74
CA LEU A 75 -23.05 29.63 -30.58
C LEU A 75 -23.10 30.25 -31.97
N THR A 76 -24.11 31.10 -32.23
CA THR A 76 -24.25 31.77 -33.53
C THR A 76 -23.03 32.67 -33.81
N PRO A 77 -22.50 32.71 -35.05
CA PRO A 77 -21.40 33.61 -35.43
C PRO A 77 -21.66 35.09 -35.11
N ALA A 78 -22.93 35.51 -35.05
CA ALA A 78 -23.32 36.87 -34.74
C ALA A 78 -22.88 37.34 -33.34
N VAL A 79 -22.66 36.43 -32.38
CA VAL A 79 -22.09 36.83 -31.08
C VAL A 79 -20.68 37.41 -31.23
N GLY A 80 -19.94 36.98 -32.25
CA GLY A 80 -18.61 37.52 -32.56
C GLY A 80 -18.61 38.96 -33.10
N THR A 81 -19.77 39.55 -33.43
CA THR A 81 -19.87 40.96 -33.88
C THR A 81 -20.05 41.94 -32.73
N LEU A 82 -20.26 41.46 -31.50
CA LEU A 82 -20.48 42.26 -30.30
C LEU A 82 -19.17 42.86 -29.77
N ALA A 83 -18.62 43.84 -30.49
CA ALA A 83 -17.32 44.43 -30.19
C ALA A 83 -17.21 45.04 -28.77
N GLY A 84 -18.33 45.45 -28.17
CA GLY A 84 -18.38 46.00 -26.81
C GLY A 84 -18.46 44.96 -25.68
N LEU A 85 -18.53 43.66 -26.00
CA LEU A 85 -18.79 42.60 -25.02
C LEU A 85 -17.58 42.39 -24.09
N ARG A 86 -17.81 42.57 -22.79
CA ARG A 86 -16.82 42.40 -21.72
C ARG A 86 -17.02 41.13 -20.91
N ALA A 87 -18.25 40.70 -20.72
CA ALA A 87 -18.57 39.50 -19.95
C ALA A 87 -19.55 38.60 -20.69
N LEU A 88 -19.19 37.32 -20.82
CA LEU A 88 -20.00 36.30 -21.45
C LEU A 88 -20.04 35.04 -20.59
N TRP A 89 -21.23 34.66 -20.13
CA TRP A 89 -21.46 33.41 -19.40
C TRP A 89 -22.24 32.42 -20.25
N LEU A 90 -21.66 31.25 -20.46
CA LEU A 90 -22.19 30.16 -21.28
C LEU A 90 -22.17 28.83 -20.52
N ASP A 91 -21.99 28.85 -19.20
CA ASP A 91 -21.87 27.63 -18.40
C ASP A 91 -23.14 26.78 -18.45
N GLY A 92 -23.02 25.46 -18.28
CA GLY A 92 -24.18 24.56 -18.22
C GLY A 92 -24.94 24.43 -19.55
N ASN A 93 -24.23 24.47 -20.67
CA ASN A 93 -24.77 24.27 -22.02
C ASN A 93 -24.24 22.96 -22.66
N GLN A 94 -24.40 22.80 -23.97
CA GLN A 94 -23.94 21.62 -24.73
C GLN A 94 -22.90 21.99 -25.81
N LEU A 95 -22.19 23.11 -25.64
CA LEU A 95 -21.22 23.61 -26.61
C LEU A 95 -20.00 22.70 -26.71
N SER A 96 -19.54 22.46 -27.93
CA SER A 96 -18.31 21.69 -28.20
C SER A 96 -17.23 22.50 -28.91
N SER A 97 -17.59 23.67 -29.44
CA SER A 97 -16.70 24.61 -30.12
C SER A 97 -17.31 26.02 -30.13
N LEU A 98 -16.52 27.02 -30.50
CA LEU A 98 -16.95 28.40 -30.69
C LEU A 98 -16.72 28.81 -32.17
N PRO A 99 -17.58 29.65 -32.76
CA PRO A 99 -17.44 30.06 -34.16
C PRO A 99 -16.18 30.91 -34.37
N ALA A 100 -15.62 30.91 -35.58
CA ALA A 100 -14.36 31.63 -35.87
C ALA A 100 -14.43 33.13 -35.54
N GLN A 101 -15.59 33.75 -35.70
CA GLN A 101 -15.86 35.16 -35.41
C GLN A 101 -15.75 35.47 -33.91
N PHE A 102 -15.99 34.48 -33.03
CA PHE A 102 -15.89 34.65 -31.57
C PHE A 102 -14.51 35.15 -31.14
N TRP A 103 -13.45 34.71 -31.81
CA TRP A 103 -12.08 35.09 -31.48
C TRP A 103 -11.73 36.55 -31.81
N GLY A 104 -12.68 37.30 -32.40
CA GLY A 104 -12.59 38.74 -32.63
C GLY A 104 -12.92 39.61 -31.41
N LEU A 105 -13.47 39.04 -30.32
CA LEU A 105 -13.91 39.75 -29.11
C LEU A 105 -12.72 40.14 -28.21
N ARG A 106 -11.88 41.07 -28.69
CA ARG A 106 -10.61 41.43 -28.02
C ARG A 106 -10.76 42.10 -26.65
N ASP A 107 -11.90 42.74 -26.41
CA ASP A 107 -12.22 43.44 -25.17
C ASP A 107 -12.94 42.56 -24.14
N LEU A 108 -13.10 41.27 -24.43
CA LEU A 108 -13.71 40.32 -23.49
C LEU A 108 -12.80 40.12 -22.26
N GLU A 109 -13.33 40.41 -21.08
CA GLU A 109 -12.65 40.34 -19.79
C GLU A 109 -13.03 39.07 -19.01
N VAL A 110 -14.27 38.60 -19.14
CA VAL A 110 -14.82 37.44 -18.43
C VAL A 110 -15.46 36.47 -19.43
N LEU A 111 -15.02 35.21 -19.38
CA LEU A 111 -15.58 34.13 -20.18
C LEU A 111 -15.83 32.90 -19.31
N ASP A 112 -17.09 32.49 -19.18
CA ASP A 112 -17.45 31.24 -18.53
C ASP A 112 -17.99 30.22 -19.54
N LEU A 113 -17.27 29.11 -19.68
CA LEU A 113 -17.59 27.96 -20.54
C LEU A 113 -17.74 26.67 -19.72
N GLY A 114 -17.95 26.78 -18.40
CA GLY A 114 -18.06 25.63 -17.51
C GLY A 114 -19.20 24.67 -17.89
N ASN A 115 -19.09 23.40 -17.50
CA ASN A 115 -20.10 22.36 -17.70
C ASN A 115 -20.65 22.31 -19.15
N ASN A 116 -19.74 22.28 -20.13
CA ASN A 116 -20.04 22.12 -21.55
C ASN A 116 -19.45 20.80 -22.08
N ARG A 117 -19.27 20.67 -23.41
CA ARG A 117 -18.76 19.47 -24.09
C ARG A 117 -17.44 19.73 -24.82
N PHE A 118 -16.64 20.69 -24.37
CA PHE A 118 -15.33 20.96 -24.98
C PHE A 118 -14.37 19.80 -24.70
N THR A 119 -13.80 19.22 -25.75
CA THR A 119 -12.74 18.19 -25.65
C THR A 119 -11.33 18.77 -25.84
N ARG A 120 -11.24 19.99 -26.36
CA ARG A 120 -10.01 20.74 -26.60
C ARG A 120 -10.29 22.23 -26.53
N LEU A 121 -9.27 23.00 -26.17
CA LEU A 121 -9.29 24.44 -26.26
C LEU A 121 -8.66 24.88 -27.59
N ASP A 122 -9.35 25.73 -28.34
CA ASP A 122 -8.83 26.23 -29.63
C ASP A 122 -7.63 27.18 -29.40
N PRO A 123 -6.49 27.00 -30.10
CA PRO A 123 -5.36 27.92 -30.01
C PRO A 123 -5.70 29.39 -30.33
N ALA A 124 -6.80 29.65 -31.02
CA ALA A 124 -7.31 30.99 -31.30
C ALA A 124 -7.72 31.78 -30.04
N ILE A 125 -7.85 31.12 -28.87
CA ILE A 125 -8.09 31.83 -27.59
C ILE A 125 -7.03 32.91 -27.30
N ARG A 126 -5.82 32.76 -27.85
CA ARG A 126 -4.73 33.77 -27.77
C ARG A 126 -5.14 35.18 -28.22
N TYR A 127 -6.18 35.30 -29.06
CA TYR A 127 -6.67 36.58 -29.58
C TYR A 127 -7.52 37.35 -28.56
N LEU A 128 -8.01 36.69 -27.51
CA LEU A 128 -8.78 37.30 -26.41
C LEU A 128 -7.83 37.94 -25.38
N ALA A 129 -6.97 38.86 -25.83
CA ALA A 129 -5.90 39.43 -25.00
C ALA A 129 -6.40 40.27 -23.81
N GLY A 130 -7.68 40.65 -23.79
CA GLY A 130 -8.33 41.34 -22.68
C GLY A 130 -8.73 40.43 -21.50
N LEU A 131 -8.68 39.11 -21.67
CA LEU A 131 -9.28 38.17 -20.72
C LEU A 131 -8.59 38.19 -19.35
N THR A 132 -9.40 38.33 -18.30
CA THR A 132 -8.97 38.35 -16.89
C THR A 132 -9.52 37.17 -16.11
N ILE A 133 -10.70 36.66 -16.48
CA ILE A 133 -11.33 35.49 -15.85
C ILE A 133 -11.73 34.51 -16.95
N LEU A 134 -11.27 33.26 -16.81
CA LEU A 134 -11.67 32.15 -17.66
C LEU A 134 -12.12 30.96 -16.80
N CYS A 135 -13.34 30.49 -17.03
CA CYS A 135 -13.85 29.27 -16.43
C CYS A 135 -14.11 28.21 -17.51
N LEU A 136 -13.54 27.03 -17.30
CA LEU A 136 -13.62 25.86 -18.18
C LEU A 136 -14.00 24.58 -17.42
N ASN A 137 -14.43 24.72 -16.16
CA ASN A 137 -14.74 23.60 -15.26
C ASN A 137 -15.68 22.57 -15.89
N GLY A 138 -15.55 21.29 -15.56
CA GLY A 138 -16.52 20.26 -15.96
C GLY A 138 -16.59 19.97 -17.47
N ASN A 139 -15.55 20.33 -18.23
CA ASN A 139 -15.36 19.92 -19.63
C ASN A 139 -14.48 18.65 -19.73
N ASN A 140 -14.01 18.27 -20.93
CA ASN A 140 -13.13 17.12 -21.15
C ASN A 140 -11.85 17.53 -21.90
N ILE A 141 -11.23 18.63 -21.46
CA ILE A 141 -10.04 19.22 -22.07
C ILE A 141 -8.80 18.51 -21.51
N ARG A 142 -8.25 17.57 -22.27
CA ARG A 142 -7.10 16.76 -21.83
C ARG A 142 -5.76 17.48 -21.88
N VAL A 143 -5.63 18.49 -22.74
CA VAL A 143 -4.39 19.26 -22.99
C VAL A 143 -4.72 20.72 -23.27
N LEU A 144 -3.96 21.64 -22.68
CA LEU A 144 -4.01 23.07 -23.00
C LEU A 144 -3.00 23.41 -24.12
N PRO A 145 -3.38 24.21 -25.14
CA PRO A 145 -2.46 24.64 -26.17
C PRO A 145 -1.45 25.64 -25.60
N ARG A 146 -0.16 25.57 -25.96
CA ARG A 146 0.87 26.54 -25.53
C ARG A 146 0.50 28.00 -25.80
N ALA A 147 -0.24 28.25 -26.88
CA ALA A 147 -0.77 29.57 -27.24
C ALA A 147 -1.69 30.18 -26.17
N PHE A 148 -2.27 29.37 -25.27
CA PHE A 148 -3.06 29.82 -24.13
C PHE A 148 -2.25 30.70 -23.16
N CYS A 149 -0.96 30.40 -22.99
CA CYS A 149 -0.07 31.07 -22.04
C CYS A 149 0.29 32.52 -22.47
N THR A 150 -0.21 32.99 -23.62
CA THR A 150 -0.06 34.40 -24.05
C THR A 150 -1.06 35.35 -23.41
N LEU A 151 -2.06 34.85 -22.68
CA LEU A 151 -3.08 35.64 -21.99
C LEU A 151 -2.53 36.32 -20.73
N ARG A 152 -1.61 37.28 -20.90
CA ARG A 152 -0.84 37.88 -19.80
C ARG A 152 -1.67 38.65 -18.76
N LYS A 153 -2.91 39.04 -19.10
CA LYS A 153 -3.86 39.73 -18.19
C LYS A 153 -4.71 38.77 -17.35
N LEU A 154 -4.59 37.46 -17.58
CA LEU A 154 -5.42 36.47 -16.90
C LEU A 154 -5.10 36.45 -15.40
N ARG A 155 -6.13 36.62 -14.58
CA ARG A 155 -6.06 36.69 -13.11
C ARG A 155 -6.68 35.46 -12.46
N LYS A 156 -7.75 34.94 -13.04
CA LYS A 156 -8.48 33.78 -12.50
C LYS A 156 -8.68 32.74 -13.60
N LEU A 157 -8.25 31.52 -13.33
CA LEU A 157 -8.38 30.39 -14.24
C LEU A 157 -8.97 29.20 -13.50
N TYR A 158 -10.13 28.73 -13.95
CA TYR A 158 -10.80 27.56 -13.38
C TYR A 158 -10.85 26.43 -14.41
N LEU A 159 -10.23 25.30 -14.08
CA LEU A 159 -10.06 24.10 -14.90
C LEU A 159 -10.40 22.82 -14.12
N ARG A 160 -11.22 22.93 -13.07
CA ARG A 160 -11.64 21.81 -12.23
C ARG A 160 -12.38 20.76 -13.06
N LYS A 161 -12.05 19.48 -12.87
CA LYS A 161 -12.75 18.36 -13.51
C LYS A 161 -12.76 18.48 -15.04
N THR A 162 -11.60 18.73 -15.65
CA THR A 162 -11.44 18.81 -17.11
C THR A 162 -10.74 17.58 -17.71
N GLY A 163 -10.14 16.71 -16.89
CA GLY A 163 -9.39 15.54 -17.34
C GLY A 163 -7.99 15.87 -17.86
N LEU A 164 -7.41 16.99 -17.41
CA LEU A 164 -6.03 17.38 -17.75
C LEU A 164 -5.04 16.35 -17.23
N ARG A 165 -4.02 16.02 -18.05
CA ARG A 165 -2.92 15.11 -17.67
C ARG A 165 -1.58 15.80 -17.45
N SER A 166 -1.38 16.94 -18.10
CA SER A 166 -0.19 17.77 -17.92
C SER A 166 -0.51 19.24 -18.20
N LEU A 167 0.40 20.12 -17.78
CA LEU A 167 0.35 21.56 -18.03
C LEU A 167 1.55 21.98 -18.89
N PRO A 168 1.42 23.00 -19.75
CA PRO A 168 2.55 23.50 -20.52
C PRO A 168 3.56 24.23 -19.63
N GLU A 169 4.86 24.11 -19.92
CA GLU A 169 5.94 24.87 -19.27
C GLU A 169 5.79 26.40 -19.44
N GLU A 170 5.00 26.83 -20.41
CA GLU A 170 4.71 28.24 -20.58
C GLU A 170 3.70 28.78 -19.54
N MET A 171 3.13 27.96 -18.64
CA MET A 171 2.20 28.42 -17.59
C MET A 171 2.82 29.51 -16.68
N GLY A 172 4.13 29.45 -16.43
CA GLY A 172 4.84 30.49 -15.68
C GLY A 172 4.78 31.89 -16.30
N GLN A 173 4.40 32.00 -17.57
CA GLN A 173 4.27 33.26 -18.30
C GLN A 173 3.05 34.09 -17.89
N LEU A 174 2.06 33.50 -17.22
CA LEU A 174 0.83 34.16 -16.77
C LEU A 174 1.10 35.01 -15.51
N ALA A 175 1.90 36.07 -15.66
CA ALA A 175 2.45 36.86 -14.55
C ALA A 175 1.40 37.51 -13.64
N ASP A 176 0.21 37.83 -14.16
CA ASP A 176 -0.88 38.46 -13.39
C ASP A 176 -1.82 37.45 -12.70
N LEU A 177 -1.57 36.15 -12.85
CA LEU A 177 -2.43 35.09 -12.31
C LEU A 177 -2.48 35.17 -10.77
N ARG A 178 -3.70 35.13 -10.23
CA ARG A 178 -4.01 35.25 -8.79
C ARG A 178 -4.69 34.00 -8.25
N GLU A 179 -5.56 33.37 -9.03
CA GLU A 179 -6.27 32.15 -8.65
C GLU A 179 -6.19 31.14 -9.79
N LEU A 180 -5.74 29.93 -9.46
CA LEU A 180 -5.67 28.79 -10.37
C LEU A 180 -6.33 27.58 -9.72
N ASP A 181 -7.44 27.11 -10.27
CA ASP A 181 -8.13 25.90 -9.83
C ASP A 181 -7.94 24.78 -10.87
N LEU A 182 -7.25 23.73 -10.45
CA LEU A 182 -6.93 22.53 -11.21
C LEU A 182 -7.44 21.27 -10.49
N ALA A 183 -8.38 21.41 -9.55
CA ALA A 183 -8.87 20.29 -8.76
C ALA A 183 -9.55 19.21 -9.61
N GLU A 184 -9.57 17.96 -9.13
CA GLU A 184 -10.24 16.82 -9.79
C GLU A 184 -9.77 16.59 -11.24
N ASN A 185 -8.47 16.63 -11.50
CA ASN A 185 -7.88 16.28 -12.80
C ASN A 185 -7.03 15.00 -12.71
N ASP A 186 -6.34 14.64 -13.80
CA ASP A 186 -5.46 13.48 -13.89
C ASP A 186 -3.98 13.90 -13.97
N LEU A 187 -3.61 15.04 -13.36
CA LEU A 187 -2.23 15.56 -13.42
C LEU A 187 -1.29 14.62 -12.67
N THR A 188 -0.21 14.19 -13.34
CA THR A 188 0.88 13.40 -12.74
C THR A 188 2.11 14.23 -12.41
N GLU A 189 2.26 15.39 -13.06
CA GLU A 189 3.38 16.31 -12.89
C GLU A 189 2.91 17.76 -13.01
N ILE A 190 3.70 18.68 -12.43
CA ILE A 190 3.52 20.13 -12.51
C ILE A 190 4.81 20.72 -13.09
N PRO A 191 4.73 21.69 -14.03
CA PRO A 191 5.91 22.32 -14.59
C PRO A 191 6.63 23.19 -13.56
N ASP A 192 7.97 23.18 -13.57
CA ASP A 192 8.81 23.98 -12.66
C ASP A 192 8.47 25.47 -12.74
N SER A 193 8.10 25.94 -13.93
CA SER A 193 7.71 27.32 -14.20
C SER A 193 6.45 27.79 -13.46
N LEU A 194 5.62 26.90 -12.91
CA LEU A 194 4.38 27.30 -12.23
C LEU A 194 4.62 28.12 -10.96
N GLY A 195 5.84 28.12 -10.41
CA GLY A 195 6.24 29.02 -9.31
C GLY A 195 6.54 30.47 -9.73
N GLN A 196 6.64 30.77 -11.04
CA GLN A 196 7.00 32.10 -11.54
C GLN A 196 5.94 33.21 -11.35
N PRO A 197 4.62 32.93 -11.40
CA PRO A 197 3.58 33.93 -11.14
C PRO A 197 3.58 34.40 -9.69
N LYS A 198 4.44 35.38 -9.35
CA LYS A 198 4.61 35.92 -8.00
C LYS A 198 3.34 36.52 -7.40
N GLY A 199 2.33 36.77 -8.23
CA GLY A 199 1.02 37.27 -7.83
C GLY A 199 0.04 36.21 -7.33
N LEU A 200 0.34 34.92 -7.50
CA LEU A 200 -0.58 33.80 -7.23
C LEU A 200 -0.90 33.71 -5.73
N LYS A 201 -2.18 33.72 -5.41
CA LYS A 201 -2.71 33.65 -4.03
C LYS A 201 -3.41 32.35 -3.72
N VAL A 202 -4.03 31.72 -4.73
CA VAL A 202 -4.74 30.45 -4.59
C VAL A 202 -4.29 29.52 -5.70
N LEU A 203 -3.82 28.33 -5.31
CA LEU A 203 -3.48 27.24 -6.20
C LEU A 203 -4.15 25.96 -5.69
N ASP A 204 -5.21 25.52 -6.35
CA ASP A 204 -5.92 24.29 -6.00
C ASP A 204 -5.48 23.15 -6.94
N LEU A 205 -4.72 22.20 -6.39
CA LEU A 205 -4.25 20.99 -7.07
C LEU A 205 -4.88 19.73 -6.47
N SER A 206 -5.93 19.88 -5.66
CA SER A 206 -6.57 18.76 -4.95
C SER A 206 -7.14 17.71 -5.90
N HIS A 207 -7.18 16.45 -5.44
CA HIS A 207 -7.72 15.31 -6.19
C HIS A 207 -7.10 15.12 -7.57
N ASN A 208 -5.77 15.14 -7.64
CA ASN A 208 -4.98 14.77 -8.83
C ASN A 208 -4.20 13.47 -8.58
N ARG A 209 -3.19 13.17 -9.41
CA ARG A 209 -2.32 11.99 -9.31
C ARG A 209 -0.87 12.36 -9.07
N LEU A 210 -0.62 13.49 -8.39
CA LEU A 210 0.73 13.98 -8.11
C LEU A 210 1.41 13.10 -7.07
N THR A 211 2.61 12.62 -7.38
CA THR A 211 3.47 11.87 -6.44
C THR A 211 4.59 12.73 -5.87
N THR A 212 5.06 13.73 -6.63
CA THR A 212 6.14 14.65 -6.27
C THR A 212 5.77 16.08 -6.63
N LEU A 213 6.54 17.06 -6.15
CA LEU A 213 6.35 18.48 -6.44
C LEU A 213 7.65 19.11 -7.00
N PRO A 214 7.57 19.93 -8.06
CA PRO A 214 8.72 20.63 -8.62
C PRO A 214 9.31 21.66 -7.65
N ALA A 215 10.65 21.77 -7.63
CA ALA A 215 11.38 22.74 -6.79
C ALA A 215 10.97 24.19 -7.09
N GLY A 216 10.59 24.48 -8.34
CA GLY A 216 10.12 25.79 -8.77
C GLY A 216 8.95 26.34 -7.95
N LEU A 217 8.09 25.47 -7.39
CA LEU A 217 6.99 25.91 -6.51
C LEU A 217 7.47 26.57 -5.20
N GLY A 218 8.73 26.36 -4.80
CA GLY A 218 9.33 27.09 -3.69
C GLY A 218 9.39 28.61 -3.89
N ALA A 219 9.28 29.09 -5.14
CA ALA A 219 9.21 30.52 -5.46
C ALA A 219 7.84 31.17 -5.15
N LEU A 220 6.82 30.37 -4.81
CA LEU A 220 5.49 30.86 -4.47
C LEU A 220 5.49 31.71 -3.18
N PRO A 221 4.54 32.65 -3.06
CA PRO A 221 4.38 33.45 -1.84
C PRO A 221 4.12 32.58 -0.61
N TRP A 222 4.62 33.02 0.55
CA TRP A 222 4.41 32.31 1.82
C TRP A 222 2.95 32.28 2.27
N ASP A 223 2.15 33.28 1.87
CA ASP A 223 0.74 33.43 2.20
C ASP A 223 -0.20 32.77 1.17
N ILE A 224 0.34 31.89 0.31
CA ILE A 224 -0.46 31.18 -0.68
C ILE A 224 -1.40 30.16 -0.03
N ASP A 225 -2.66 30.14 -0.50
CA ASP A 225 -3.60 29.03 -0.28
C ASP A 225 -3.29 27.93 -1.32
N LEU A 226 -2.37 27.03 -0.95
CA LEU A 226 -1.98 25.87 -1.75
C LEU A 226 -2.73 24.64 -1.25
N ARG A 227 -3.59 24.05 -2.08
CA ARG A 227 -4.36 22.85 -1.76
C ARG A 227 -3.86 21.64 -2.53
N LEU A 228 -3.49 20.60 -1.81
CA LEU A 228 -2.92 19.36 -2.37
C LEU A 228 -3.68 18.10 -1.92
N GLU A 229 -4.80 18.23 -1.20
CA GLU A 229 -5.53 17.07 -0.66
C GLU A 229 -5.94 16.08 -1.75
N GLY A 230 -5.91 14.78 -1.46
CA GLY A 230 -6.36 13.75 -2.41
C GLY A 230 -5.36 13.42 -3.52
N ASN A 231 -4.08 13.82 -3.39
CA ASN A 231 -2.97 13.36 -4.21
C ASN A 231 -2.18 12.24 -3.51
N PRO A 232 -1.64 11.25 -4.25
CA PRO A 232 -0.76 10.20 -3.70
C PRO A 232 0.69 10.71 -3.53
N LEU A 233 0.88 11.80 -2.80
CA LEU A 233 2.20 12.38 -2.54
C LEU A 233 3.09 11.36 -1.82
N GLN A 234 4.32 11.20 -2.30
CA GLN A 234 5.34 10.40 -1.65
C GLN A 234 6.06 11.22 -0.57
N GLU A 235 6.69 10.55 0.39
CA GLU A 235 7.59 11.22 1.35
C GLU A 235 8.80 11.83 0.62
N PRO A 236 9.30 13.02 1.02
CA PRO A 236 8.89 13.82 2.19
C PRO A 236 7.69 14.76 1.94
N PHE A 237 7.16 14.87 0.72
CA PHE A 237 6.15 15.89 0.39
C PHE A 237 4.85 15.71 1.18
N ALA A 238 4.44 14.47 1.43
CA ALA A 238 3.24 14.15 2.20
C ALA A 238 3.33 14.64 3.65
N SER A 239 4.41 14.32 4.37
CA SER A 239 4.63 14.79 5.73
C SER A 239 4.80 16.31 5.80
N LEU A 240 5.61 16.90 4.91
CA LEU A 240 5.82 18.35 4.87
C LEU A 240 4.53 19.13 4.65
N TYR A 241 3.65 18.66 3.75
CA TYR A 241 2.34 19.28 3.56
C TYR A 241 1.46 19.19 4.82
N ALA A 242 1.49 18.05 5.52
CA ALA A 242 0.72 17.86 6.75
C ALA A 242 1.16 18.78 7.90
N ARG A 243 2.46 19.13 7.97
CA ARG A 243 2.97 20.10 8.96
C ARG A 243 2.60 21.54 8.63
N GLY A 244 2.41 21.85 7.35
CA GLY A 244 2.01 23.16 6.86
C GLY A 244 2.78 23.64 5.64
N ILE A 245 2.14 24.54 4.88
CA ILE A 245 2.63 25.06 3.60
C ILE A 245 4.01 25.72 3.72
N SER A 246 4.29 26.42 4.82
CA SER A 246 5.57 27.10 5.05
C SER A 246 6.77 26.14 5.06
N GLU A 247 6.63 24.98 5.71
CA GLU A 247 7.68 23.95 5.77
C GLU A 247 7.89 23.32 4.40
N LEU A 248 6.80 22.99 3.70
CA LEU A 248 6.85 22.48 2.34
C LEU A 248 7.56 23.46 1.39
N LEU A 249 7.19 24.75 1.42
CA LEU A 249 7.83 25.76 0.57
C LEU A 249 9.30 26.00 0.93
N ASN A 250 9.67 25.90 2.21
CA ASN A 250 11.07 25.94 2.64
C ASN A 250 11.87 24.78 2.07
N TYR A 251 11.33 23.58 2.17
CA TYR A 251 11.95 22.40 1.59
C TYR A 251 12.11 22.56 0.08
N LEU A 252 11.04 22.94 -0.64
CA LEU A 252 11.09 23.16 -2.09
C LEU A 252 12.11 24.25 -2.48
N ARG A 253 12.25 25.32 -1.69
CA ARG A 253 13.31 26.34 -1.89
C ARG A 253 14.70 25.76 -1.69
N SER A 254 14.91 24.94 -0.67
CA SER A 254 16.21 24.29 -0.44
C SER A 254 16.63 23.40 -1.62
N LEU A 255 15.66 22.84 -2.35
CA LEU A 255 15.91 22.06 -3.57
C LEU A 255 16.40 22.91 -4.75
N THR A 256 16.14 24.22 -4.76
CA THR A 256 16.65 25.11 -5.83
C THR A 256 18.17 25.31 -5.76
N GLU A 257 18.78 25.03 -4.60
CA GLU A 257 20.23 25.03 -4.39
C GLU A 257 20.83 23.61 -4.42
N SER A 258 20.01 22.59 -4.64
CA SER A 258 20.43 21.18 -4.68
C SER A 258 21.10 20.82 -5.99
N THR A 259 22.01 19.86 -5.92
CA THR A 259 22.53 19.15 -7.08
C THR A 259 21.77 17.84 -7.28
N PRO A 260 21.40 17.48 -8.52
CA PRO A 260 20.83 16.17 -8.82
C PRO A 260 21.85 15.08 -8.46
N GLN A 261 21.39 14.02 -7.81
CA GLN A 261 22.23 12.89 -7.45
C GLN A 261 22.00 11.73 -8.41
N TYR A 262 23.09 11.13 -8.88
CA TYR A 262 23.07 9.97 -9.76
C TYR A 262 23.64 8.75 -9.02
N GLU A 263 23.02 8.41 -7.89
CA GLU A 263 23.45 7.33 -7.01
C GLU A 263 22.41 6.21 -6.93
N ALA A 264 22.87 4.95 -6.98
CA ALA A 264 22.00 3.80 -6.75
C ALA A 264 22.77 2.59 -6.21
N ARG A 265 22.04 1.54 -5.81
CA ARG A 265 22.63 0.24 -5.48
C ARG A 265 22.78 -0.64 -6.71
N LEU A 266 23.86 -1.43 -6.75
CA LEU A 266 24.07 -2.53 -7.68
C LEU A 266 24.24 -3.84 -6.91
N LEU A 267 23.29 -4.75 -7.00
CA LEU A 267 23.33 -6.03 -6.28
C LEU A 267 23.74 -7.16 -7.22
N LEU A 268 24.79 -7.91 -6.86
CA LEU A 268 25.20 -9.10 -7.58
C LEU A 268 24.55 -10.34 -6.97
N ILE A 269 23.75 -11.04 -7.76
CA ILE A 269 23.07 -12.27 -7.37
C ILE A 269 23.51 -13.41 -8.30
N GLY A 270 23.50 -14.63 -7.79
CA GLY A 270 23.99 -15.81 -8.50
C GLY A 270 24.54 -16.84 -7.53
N GLU A 271 24.69 -18.07 -8.01
CA GLU A 271 25.23 -19.18 -7.20
C GLU A 271 26.66 -18.91 -6.71
N GLY A 272 27.14 -19.74 -5.77
CA GLY A 272 28.54 -19.74 -5.35
C GLY A 272 29.48 -19.91 -6.55
N GLU A 273 30.65 -19.27 -6.51
CA GLU A 273 31.75 -19.50 -7.46
C GLU A 273 31.48 -19.15 -8.94
N VAL A 274 30.36 -18.49 -9.26
CA VAL A 274 30.04 -18.03 -10.64
C VAL A 274 30.90 -16.84 -11.11
N GLY A 275 31.79 -16.31 -10.28
CA GLY A 275 32.72 -15.23 -10.63
C GLY A 275 32.24 -13.79 -10.32
N LYS A 276 31.31 -13.61 -9.38
CA LYS A 276 30.75 -12.29 -9.01
C LYS A 276 31.83 -11.27 -8.60
N SER A 277 32.72 -11.64 -7.68
CA SER A 277 33.77 -10.74 -7.18
C SER A 277 34.78 -10.37 -8.27
N SER A 278 35.13 -11.32 -9.14
CA SER A 278 35.99 -11.08 -10.30
C SER A 278 35.33 -10.14 -11.32
N LEU A 279 34.02 -10.24 -11.50
CA LEU A 279 33.26 -9.34 -12.35
C LEU A 279 33.25 -7.91 -11.81
N VAL A 280 33.04 -7.71 -10.50
CA VAL A 280 33.10 -6.37 -9.87
C VAL A 280 34.48 -5.73 -10.06
N SER A 281 35.54 -6.49 -9.80
CA SER A 281 36.92 -6.03 -10.02
C SER A 281 37.15 -5.63 -11.49
N ALA A 282 36.72 -6.44 -12.45
CA ALA A 282 36.82 -6.12 -13.87
C ALA A 282 36.02 -4.85 -14.26
N LEU A 283 34.81 -4.67 -13.72
CA LEU A 283 34.00 -3.46 -13.93
C LEU A 283 34.67 -2.20 -13.36
N ARG A 284 35.54 -2.32 -12.35
CA ARG A 284 36.34 -1.22 -11.81
C ARG A 284 37.66 -0.99 -12.57
N GLY A 285 38.02 -1.87 -13.49
CA GLY A 285 39.32 -1.85 -14.18
C GLY A 285 40.48 -2.43 -13.37
N GLU A 286 40.19 -3.22 -12.32
CA GLU A 286 41.19 -3.93 -11.52
C GLU A 286 41.68 -5.20 -12.25
N SER A 287 42.87 -5.70 -11.87
CA SER A 287 43.45 -6.91 -12.46
C SER A 287 42.78 -8.20 -11.99
N PHE A 288 42.65 -9.19 -12.88
CA PHE A 288 42.08 -10.50 -12.54
C PHE A 288 42.98 -11.28 -11.57
N VAL A 289 42.38 -11.87 -10.53
CA VAL A 289 43.07 -12.70 -9.52
C VAL A 289 42.66 -14.16 -9.69
N ARG A 290 43.61 -15.03 -10.04
CA ARG A 290 43.39 -16.48 -10.13
C ARG A 290 43.33 -17.11 -8.73
N GLY A 291 42.32 -17.95 -8.49
CA GLY A 291 42.17 -18.68 -7.23
C GLY A 291 41.72 -17.82 -6.04
N ARG A 292 40.90 -16.79 -6.28
CA ARG A 292 40.33 -15.93 -5.24
C ARG A 292 39.51 -16.75 -4.24
N ASP A 293 39.69 -16.49 -2.95
CA ASP A 293 38.93 -17.14 -1.88
C ASP A 293 37.42 -16.85 -2.00
N THR A 294 36.60 -17.76 -1.48
CA THR A 294 35.13 -17.59 -1.51
C THR A 294 34.71 -16.45 -0.58
N THR A 295 33.92 -15.50 -1.09
CA THR A 295 33.40 -14.37 -0.30
C THR A 295 32.53 -14.88 0.85
N HIS A 296 32.87 -14.53 2.09
CA HIS A 296 32.08 -14.83 3.29
C HIS A 296 31.22 -13.61 3.65
N GLY A 297 29.89 -13.74 3.59
CA GLY A 297 28.96 -12.64 3.84
C GLY A 297 28.79 -11.70 2.63
N ILE A 298 29.16 -10.43 2.77
CA ILE A 298 28.98 -9.37 1.75
C ILE A 298 30.28 -8.56 1.60
N GLU A 299 30.67 -8.24 0.36
CA GLU A 299 31.64 -7.17 0.05
C GLU A 299 30.90 -5.96 -0.56
N ILE A 300 31.08 -4.78 0.05
CA ILE A 300 30.54 -3.51 -0.48
C ILE A 300 31.66 -2.66 -1.08
N GLY A 301 31.41 -2.04 -2.23
CA GLY A 301 32.29 -0.98 -2.75
C GLY A 301 31.61 -0.09 -3.78
N ALA A 302 32.32 0.92 -4.28
CA ALA A 302 31.78 1.85 -5.25
C ALA A 302 32.18 1.46 -6.69
N LEU A 303 31.28 1.71 -7.65
CA LEU A 303 31.52 1.62 -9.09
C LEU A 303 31.07 2.92 -9.73
N ALA A 304 31.99 3.65 -10.34
CA ALA A 304 31.71 4.92 -10.98
C ALA A 304 31.65 4.77 -12.51
N LEU A 305 30.58 5.27 -13.12
CA LEU A 305 30.27 5.15 -14.55
C LEU A 305 29.86 6.52 -15.11
N PRO A 306 30.15 6.84 -16.38
CA PRO A 306 29.64 8.07 -17.00
C PRO A 306 28.12 7.96 -17.23
N HIS A 307 27.39 9.07 -17.06
CA HIS A 307 25.97 9.14 -17.42
C HIS A 307 25.81 9.05 -18.95
N PRO A 308 24.82 8.29 -19.48
CA PRO A 308 24.66 8.09 -20.92
C PRO A 308 24.33 9.39 -21.70
N ASP A 309 23.48 10.24 -21.13
CA ASP A 309 22.94 11.42 -21.83
C ASP A 309 23.44 12.78 -21.29
N LEU A 310 24.16 12.79 -20.17
CA LEU A 310 24.53 13.99 -19.43
C LEU A 310 26.03 13.98 -19.18
N ASP A 311 26.64 15.16 -19.05
CA ASP A 311 28.05 15.31 -18.66
C ASP A 311 28.21 15.18 -17.14
N GLU A 312 27.70 14.08 -16.58
CA GLU A 312 27.62 13.78 -15.16
C GLU A 312 28.11 12.34 -14.89
N GLN A 313 28.43 12.02 -13.64
CA GLN A 313 28.90 10.69 -13.23
C GLN A 313 27.85 9.95 -12.38
N ILE A 314 27.58 8.70 -12.72
CA ILE A 314 26.76 7.77 -11.95
C ILE A 314 27.64 7.00 -10.96
N THR A 315 27.26 6.98 -9.68
CA THR A 315 27.95 6.20 -8.64
C THR A 315 27.05 5.06 -8.14
N LEU A 316 27.52 3.82 -8.30
CA LEU A 316 26.80 2.62 -7.88
C LEU A 316 27.47 1.97 -6.68
N ASN A 317 26.73 1.79 -5.59
CA ASN A 317 27.16 1.00 -4.45
C ASN A 317 26.98 -0.49 -4.79
N THR A 318 28.07 -1.18 -5.09
CA THR A 318 28.09 -2.60 -5.47
C THR A 318 28.05 -3.48 -4.23
N TRP A 319 27.10 -4.42 -4.18
CA TRP A 319 26.93 -5.42 -3.13
C TRP A 319 27.18 -6.80 -3.70
N ASP A 320 28.29 -7.44 -3.32
CA ASP A 320 28.64 -8.80 -3.72
C ASP A 320 28.37 -9.79 -2.58
N PHE A 321 27.42 -10.68 -2.80
CA PHE A 321 26.96 -11.65 -1.81
C PHE A 321 27.66 -13.01 -1.96
N GLY A 322 28.14 -13.57 -0.85
CA GLY A 322 28.69 -14.94 -0.81
C GLY A 322 27.65 -15.99 -1.21
N GLY A 323 27.91 -16.81 -2.21
CA GLY A 323 26.90 -17.74 -2.77
C GLY A 323 26.61 -19.01 -1.96
N GLN A 324 27.06 -19.11 -0.72
CA GLN A 324 26.87 -20.28 0.14
C GLN A 324 25.41 -20.36 0.66
N GLU A 325 24.86 -21.57 0.73
CA GLU A 325 23.44 -21.81 1.07
C GLU A 325 23.05 -21.25 2.45
N VAL A 326 23.97 -21.29 3.42
CA VAL A 326 23.81 -20.77 4.79
C VAL A 326 23.52 -19.26 4.81
N TYR A 327 24.05 -18.51 3.84
CA TYR A 327 23.94 -17.05 3.77
C TYR A 327 22.77 -16.58 2.87
N ARG A 328 22.10 -17.48 2.14
CA ARG A 328 20.94 -17.12 1.29
C ARG A 328 19.82 -16.44 2.08
N ILE A 329 19.66 -16.79 3.36
CA ILE A 329 18.67 -16.20 4.27
C ILE A 329 19.11 -14.83 4.79
N SER A 330 20.42 -14.51 4.81
CA SER A 330 20.85 -13.16 5.13
C SER A 330 20.75 -12.20 3.96
N HIS A 331 20.89 -12.68 2.70
CA HIS A 331 20.76 -11.83 1.51
C HIS A 331 19.40 -11.12 1.42
N GLN A 332 18.35 -11.74 1.99
CA GLN A 332 17.00 -11.17 2.01
C GLN A 332 16.91 -9.85 2.80
N PHE A 333 17.86 -9.57 3.71
CA PHE A 333 17.85 -8.35 4.53
C PHE A 333 18.20 -7.10 3.74
N PHE A 334 18.70 -7.23 2.51
CA PHE A 334 19.40 -6.15 1.80
C PHE A 334 18.82 -5.80 0.41
N PHE A 335 17.78 -6.53 -0.04
CA PHE A 335 17.08 -6.19 -1.28
C PHE A 335 16.31 -4.87 -1.15
N SER A 336 16.30 -4.03 -2.19
CA SER A 336 15.71 -2.69 -2.20
C SER A 336 15.06 -2.37 -3.55
N GLN A 337 14.03 -1.52 -3.54
CA GLN A 337 13.32 -1.01 -4.71
C GLN A 337 14.13 -0.03 -5.55
N ARG A 338 15.15 0.59 -4.96
CA ARG A 338 16.02 1.59 -5.60
C ARG A 338 17.36 0.97 -6.03
N ALA A 339 17.31 -0.19 -6.67
CA ALA A 339 18.50 -0.98 -7.00
C ALA A 339 18.48 -1.60 -8.41
N LEU A 340 19.67 -1.70 -9.02
CA LEU A 340 19.93 -2.49 -10.21
C LEU A 340 20.50 -3.85 -9.80
N TYR A 341 20.08 -4.92 -10.47
CA TYR A 341 20.50 -6.29 -10.16
C TYR A 341 21.31 -6.89 -11.31
N LEU A 342 22.43 -7.53 -10.99
CA LEU A 342 23.19 -8.37 -11.92
C LEU A 342 23.00 -9.84 -11.55
N CYS A 343 22.29 -10.60 -12.39
CA CYS A 343 22.18 -12.04 -12.23
C CYS A 343 23.33 -12.74 -12.95
N VAL A 344 24.36 -13.08 -12.20
CA VAL A 344 25.61 -13.66 -12.68
C VAL A 344 25.51 -15.18 -12.71
N TRP A 345 25.91 -15.79 -13.83
CA TRP A 345 25.90 -17.24 -14.00
C TRP A 345 27.07 -17.73 -14.84
N LYS A 346 27.44 -19.00 -14.66
CA LYS A 346 28.56 -19.64 -15.36
C LYS A 346 28.07 -20.61 -16.44
N PRO A 347 28.43 -20.41 -17.72
CA PRO A 347 27.88 -21.21 -18.83
C PRO A 347 28.22 -22.70 -18.81
N ARG A 348 29.33 -23.09 -18.16
CA ARG A 348 29.78 -24.50 -18.12
C ARG A 348 28.87 -25.42 -17.30
N GLU A 349 28.29 -24.90 -16.21
CA GLU A 349 27.41 -25.64 -15.28
C GLU A 349 25.94 -25.67 -15.80
N GLY A 350 25.61 -24.87 -16.81
CA GLY A 350 24.31 -24.88 -17.47
C GLY A 350 23.20 -24.16 -16.68
N ARG A 351 22.07 -23.94 -17.35
CA ARG A 351 21.00 -23.01 -16.88
C ARG A 351 20.28 -23.46 -15.61
N LEU A 352 20.10 -24.77 -15.43
CA LEU A 352 19.35 -25.34 -14.31
C LEU A 352 20.16 -25.32 -13.02
N GLU A 353 21.46 -25.62 -13.09
CA GLU A 353 22.37 -25.58 -11.92
C GLU A 353 22.59 -24.15 -11.43
N ASN A 354 22.56 -23.15 -12.33
CA ASN A 354 22.74 -21.73 -11.98
C ASN A 354 21.46 -21.02 -11.49
N ASN A 355 20.31 -21.69 -11.53
CA ASN A 355 19.02 -21.19 -11.04
C ASN A 355 18.65 -19.74 -11.44
N ILE A 356 18.94 -19.33 -12.69
CA ILE A 356 18.72 -17.95 -13.17
C ILE A 356 17.26 -17.52 -12.98
N GLU A 357 16.31 -18.39 -13.34
CA GLU A 357 14.87 -18.12 -13.18
C GLU A 357 14.50 -17.96 -11.69
N GLY A 358 15.08 -18.77 -10.78
CA GLY A 358 14.84 -18.64 -9.35
C GLY A 358 15.43 -17.37 -8.73
N TRP A 359 16.58 -16.88 -9.22
CA TRP A 359 17.11 -15.56 -8.85
C TRP A 359 16.22 -14.42 -9.36
N CYS A 360 15.77 -14.49 -10.62
CA CYS A 360 14.84 -13.50 -11.18
C CYS A 360 13.52 -13.47 -10.41
N ARG A 361 12.95 -14.65 -10.10
CA ARG A 361 11.76 -14.76 -9.23
C ARG A 361 12.05 -14.08 -7.91
N ARG A 362 13.09 -14.46 -7.17
CA ARG A 362 13.44 -13.89 -5.84
C ARG A 362 13.47 -12.37 -5.82
N VAL A 363 14.10 -11.73 -6.81
CA VAL A 363 14.12 -10.25 -6.92
C VAL A 363 12.71 -9.71 -7.14
N ARG A 364 11.94 -10.28 -8.09
CA ARG A 364 10.54 -9.92 -8.33
C ARG A 364 9.69 -9.99 -7.07
N LEU A 365 9.86 -11.03 -6.24
CA LEU A 365 9.06 -11.26 -5.05
C LEU A 365 9.27 -10.18 -4.00
N ARG A 366 10.50 -9.72 -3.85
CA ARG A 366 10.88 -8.82 -2.76
C ARG A 366 10.79 -7.36 -3.14
N VAL A 367 11.06 -7.07 -4.40
CA VAL A 367 11.18 -5.70 -4.92
C VAL A 367 9.95 -5.30 -5.75
N GLY A 368 9.22 -6.28 -6.27
CA GLY A 368 8.12 -6.07 -7.21
C GLY A 368 8.59 -5.99 -8.66
N ASP A 369 7.65 -5.74 -9.56
CA ASP A 369 7.87 -5.71 -11.02
C ASP A 369 8.68 -4.50 -11.51
N GLN A 370 9.00 -3.55 -10.62
CA GLN A 370 9.77 -2.34 -10.92
C GLN A 370 11.29 -2.55 -10.85
N ALA A 371 11.77 -3.67 -10.27
CA ALA A 371 13.18 -3.98 -10.24
C ALA A 371 13.73 -4.21 -11.65
N ARG A 372 15.03 -3.97 -11.84
CA ARG A 372 15.71 -4.18 -13.12
C ARG A 372 16.85 -5.17 -12.95
N ILE A 373 16.87 -6.21 -13.78
CA ILE A 373 17.85 -7.30 -13.76
C ILE A 373 18.54 -7.39 -15.11
N ILE A 374 19.87 -7.29 -15.09
CA ILE A 374 20.74 -7.62 -16.22
C ILE A 374 21.29 -9.03 -16.00
N ILE A 375 21.10 -9.92 -16.97
CA ILE A 375 21.65 -11.27 -16.91
C ILE A 375 23.09 -11.24 -17.44
N VAL A 376 24.04 -11.75 -16.66
CA VAL A 376 25.47 -11.72 -17.02
C VAL A 376 26.04 -13.13 -17.04
N ALA A 377 26.43 -13.60 -18.23
CA ALA A 377 27.18 -14.83 -18.38
C ALA A 377 28.69 -14.55 -18.23
N THR A 378 29.34 -15.10 -17.21
CA THR A 378 30.80 -14.97 -17.03
C THR A 378 31.56 -16.06 -17.77
N HIS A 379 32.90 -16.00 -17.79
CA HIS A 379 33.77 -17.01 -18.41
C HIS A 379 33.42 -17.28 -19.88
N ALA A 380 32.98 -16.26 -20.61
CA ALA A 380 32.50 -16.39 -21.97
C ALA A 380 33.58 -16.91 -22.95
N ALA A 381 34.86 -16.70 -22.65
CA ALA A 381 35.96 -17.21 -23.47
C ALA A 381 36.08 -18.75 -23.41
N GLU A 382 35.60 -19.38 -22.34
CA GLU A 382 35.69 -20.84 -22.16
C GLU A 382 34.61 -21.63 -22.90
N ARG A 383 33.40 -21.06 -23.05
CA ARG A 383 32.24 -21.67 -23.70
C ARG A 383 31.24 -20.59 -24.09
N ARG A 384 30.74 -20.62 -25.34
CA ARG A 384 29.63 -19.74 -25.75
C ARG A 384 28.38 -20.05 -24.93
N PRO A 385 27.81 -19.07 -24.21
CA PRO A 385 26.57 -19.26 -23.47
C PRO A 385 25.37 -19.33 -24.42
N GLU A 386 24.52 -20.34 -24.25
CA GLU A 386 23.22 -20.44 -24.90
C GLU A 386 22.11 -20.17 -23.88
N LEU A 387 21.48 -19.00 -23.98
CA LEU A 387 20.35 -18.60 -23.14
C LEU A 387 19.17 -18.15 -24.01
N ASP A 388 18.01 -18.78 -23.83
CA ASP A 388 16.74 -18.32 -24.41
C ASP A 388 16.24 -17.06 -23.68
N PHE A 389 16.93 -15.95 -23.94
CA PHE A 389 16.61 -14.64 -23.40
C PHE A 389 15.20 -14.16 -23.80
N PRO A 390 14.70 -14.36 -25.05
CA PRO A 390 13.33 -13.99 -25.42
C PRO A 390 12.25 -14.69 -24.59
N SER A 391 12.45 -15.96 -24.21
CA SER A 391 11.54 -16.63 -23.27
C SER A 391 11.64 -16.05 -21.86
N LEU A 392 12.86 -15.77 -21.37
CA LEU A 392 13.07 -15.20 -20.04
C LEU A 392 12.42 -13.81 -19.90
N ARG A 393 12.58 -12.95 -20.90
CA ARG A 393 11.99 -11.61 -20.95
C ARG A 393 10.46 -11.63 -21.02
N ARG A 394 9.86 -12.66 -21.66
CA ARG A 394 8.41 -12.88 -21.64
C ARG A 394 7.89 -13.35 -20.28
N LYS A 395 8.66 -14.18 -19.57
CA LYS A 395 8.31 -14.64 -18.21
C LYS A 395 8.43 -13.51 -17.16
N PHE A 396 9.37 -12.60 -17.35
CA PHE A 396 9.68 -11.50 -16.43
C PHE A 396 9.67 -10.14 -17.14
N PRO A 397 8.51 -9.68 -17.64
CA PRO A 397 8.40 -8.44 -18.42
C PRO A 397 8.74 -7.23 -17.54
N GLY A 398 9.53 -6.30 -18.07
CA GLY A 398 10.01 -5.11 -17.35
C GLY A 398 11.13 -5.40 -16.34
N LEU A 399 11.11 -6.58 -15.70
CA LEU A 399 12.09 -7.00 -14.71
C LEU A 399 13.44 -7.39 -15.32
N VAL A 400 13.44 -8.30 -16.30
CA VAL A 400 14.67 -8.70 -17.01
C VAL A 400 14.86 -7.78 -18.20
N VAL A 401 15.86 -6.89 -18.11
CA VAL A 401 16.03 -5.77 -19.04
C VAL A 401 17.03 -6.07 -20.15
N ASP A 402 18.13 -6.77 -19.83
CA ASP A 402 19.22 -7.01 -20.77
C ASP A 402 20.04 -8.27 -20.47
N TYR A 403 20.88 -8.69 -21.42
CA TYR A 403 21.75 -9.87 -21.33
C TYR A 403 23.12 -9.63 -21.96
N HIS A 404 24.18 -9.90 -21.19
CA HIS A 404 25.56 -9.72 -21.61
C HIS A 404 26.42 -10.97 -21.35
N CYS A 405 27.41 -11.15 -22.21
CA CYS A 405 28.44 -12.18 -22.07
C CYS A 405 29.76 -11.49 -21.80
N VAL A 406 30.44 -11.89 -20.74
CA VAL A 406 31.68 -11.27 -20.30
C VAL A 406 32.71 -12.31 -19.89
N ASP A 407 33.97 -11.91 -19.96
CA ASP A 407 35.08 -12.70 -19.47
C ASP A 407 36.02 -11.80 -18.65
N SER A 408 36.07 -12.04 -17.34
CA SER A 408 36.83 -11.19 -16.41
C SER A 408 38.36 -11.36 -16.53
N GLU A 409 38.85 -12.43 -17.18
CA GLU A 409 40.28 -12.66 -17.37
C GLU A 409 40.79 -11.94 -18.63
N THR A 410 40.05 -12.03 -19.73
CA THR A 410 40.41 -11.41 -21.01
C THR A 410 39.91 -9.97 -21.15
N GLY A 411 38.90 -9.57 -20.36
CA GLY A 411 38.23 -8.28 -20.46
C GLY A 411 37.16 -8.22 -21.56
N GLU A 412 36.90 -9.31 -22.27
CA GLU A 412 35.87 -9.37 -23.32
C GLU A 412 34.48 -9.04 -22.75
N GLY A 413 33.74 -8.16 -23.41
CA GLY A 413 32.36 -7.80 -23.06
C GLY A 413 32.20 -6.84 -21.87
N ILE A 414 33.27 -6.53 -21.12
CA ILE A 414 33.18 -5.72 -19.90
C ILE A 414 32.76 -4.28 -20.20
N GLU A 415 33.29 -3.64 -21.24
CA GLU A 415 32.90 -2.26 -21.61
C GLU A 415 31.45 -2.17 -22.09
N GLN A 416 30.97 -3.16 -22.85
CA GLN A 416 29.56 -3.24 -23.26
C GLN A 416 28.64 -3.39 -22.04
N LEU A 417 29.03 -4.22 -21.07
CA LEU A 417 28.30 -4.35 -19.81
C LEU A 417 28.32 -3.05 -18.99
N ARG A 418 29.45 -2.31 -18.95
CA ARG A 418 29.53 -1.00 -18.26
C ARG A 418 28.53 0.00 -18.82
N LEU A 419 28.43 0.08 -20.16
CA LEU A 419 27.46 0.96 -20.83
C LEU A 419 26.01 0.56 -20.52
N ALA A 420 25.69 -0.73 -20.59
CA ALA A 420 24.35 -1.23 -20.27
C ALA A 420 23.97 -1.01 -18.80
N ILE A 421 24.93 -1.17 -17.87
CA ILE A 421 24.73 -0.85 -16.45
C ILE A 421 24.43 0.65 -16.30
N ALA A 422 25.19 1.53 -16.96
CA ALA A 422 24.97 2.97 -16.89
C ALA A 422 23.60 3.39 -17.45
N GLU A 423 23.20 2.85 -18.60
CA GLU A 423 21.89 3.10 -19.23
C GLU A 423 20.73 2.67 -18.33
N HIS A 424 20.79 1.45 -17.79
CA HIS A 424 19.73 0.94 -16.93
C HIS A 424 19.70 1.58 -15.56
N ALA A 425 20.86 1.96 -15.01
CA ALA A 425 20.97 2.70 -13.77
C ALA A 425 20.38 4.10 -13.91
N ALA A 426 20.73 4.84 -14.97
CA ALA A 426 20.22 6.20 -15.23
C ALA A 426 18.70 6.29 -15.29
N ALA A 427 18.04 5.21 -15.74
CA ALA A 427 16.59 5.13 -15.84
C ALA A 427 15.90 4.55 -14.59
N LEU A 428 16.60 4.44 -13.45
CA LEU A 428 15.97 4.17 -12.15
C LEU A 428 15.21 5.42 -11.66
N PRO A 429 14.05 5.27 -10.97
CA PRO A 429 13.19 6.40 -10.60
C PRO A 429 13.87 7.48 -9.76
N GLN A 430 14.83 7.09 -8.92
CA GLN A 430 15.53 8.01 -8.04
C GLN A 430 16.68 8.78 -8.70
N MET A 431 17.08 8.43 -9.93
CA MET A 431 18.20 9.09 -10.59
C MET A 431 17.84 10.51 -10.99
N GLY A 432 18.68 11.47 -10.59
CA GLY A 432 18.42 12.89 -10.80
C GLY A 432 17.48 13.49 -9.76
N GLU A 433 17.06 12.75 -8.72
CA GLU A 433 16.36 13.32 -7.57
C GLU A 433 17.26 14.40 -6.92
N LEU A 434 16.67 15.56 -6.63
CA LEU A 434 17.34 16.64 -5.94
C LEU A 434 17.43 16.32 -4.46
N LEU A 435 18.64 16.22 -3.92
CA LEU A 435 18.85 16.06 -2.49
C LEU A 435 19.17 17.41 -1.86
N ASN A 436 18.41 17.83 -0.86
CA ASN A 436 18.67 19.06 -0.11
C ASN A 436 20.16 19.09 0.37
N PRO A 437 20.89 20.22 0.25
CA PRO A 437 22.28 20.32 0.70
C PRO A 437 22.50 19.97 2.19
N HIS A 438 21.49 20.19 3.04
CA HIS A 438 21.50 19.77 4.44
C HIS A 438 21.47 18.25 4.59
N TRP A 439 20.68 17.55 3.77
CA TRP A 439 20.61 16.08 3.74
C TRP A 439 21.92 15.49 3.22
N SER A 440 22.49 16.06 2.16
CA SER A 440 23.78 15.64 1.58
C SER A 440 24.91 15.76 2.61
N ARG A 441 25.03 16.91 3.29
CA ARG A 441 26.04 17.10 4.36
C ARG A 441 25.87 16.11 5.50
N THR A 442 24.64 15.85 5.91
CA THR A 442 24.32 14.91 6.99
C THR A 442 24.70 13.48 6.59
N ARG A 443 24.36 13.04 5.37
CA ARG A 443 24.77 11.75 4.79
C ARG A 443 26.29 11.61 4.83
N ASP A 444 27.01 12.60 4.31
CA ASP A 444 28.47 12.54 4.18
C ASP A 444 29.15 12.49 5.57
N GLU A 445 28.64 13.24 6.56
CA GLU A 445 29.11 13.17 7.96
C GLU A 445 28.87 11.78 8.56
N VAL A 446 27.69 11.19 8.34
CA VAL A 446 27.35 9.84 8.82
C VAL A 446 28.22 8.76 8.17
N LEU A 447 28.42 8.84 6.85
CA LEU A 447 29.24 7.89 6.10
C LEU A 447 30.74 8.00 6.43
N ALA A 448 31.22 9.17 6.85
CA ALA A 448 32.60 9.37 7.29
C ALA A 448 32.91 8.70 8.64
N LEU A 449 31.89 8.31 9.41
CA LEU A 449 32.08 7.65 10.70
C LEU A 449 32.72 6.27 10.52
N LYS A 450 33.81 6.03 11.27
CA LYS A 450 34.50 4.73 11.25
C LYS A 450 33.81 3.64 12.10
N LYS A 451 32.67 3.94 12.72
CA LYS A 451 31.92 3.01 13.58
C LYS A 451 31.06 2.06 12.73
N PRO A 452 30.82 0.81 13.18
CA PRO A 452 29.92 -0.12 12.48
C PRO A 452 28.44 0.24 12.62
N HIS A 453 28.06 0.89 13.73
CA HIS A 453 26.72 1.37 14.02
C HIS A 453 26.77 2.61 14.92
N ILE A 454 25.65 3.32 15.01
CA ILE A 454 25.40 4.43 15.93
C ILE A 454 23.99 4.32 16.52
N THR A 455 23.72 5.07 17.59
CA THR A 455 22.37 5.12 18.16
C THR A 455 21.48 6.07 17.34
N ARG A 456 20.15 5.90 17.44
CA ARG A 456 19.18 6.87 16.89
C ARG A 456 19.42 8.28 17.45
N PHE A 457 19.80 8.38 18.71
CA PHE A 457 20.14 9.67 19.33
C PHE A 457 21.35 10.31 18.66
N ASP A 458 22.44 9.57 18.46
CA ASP A 458 23.63 10.07 17.76
C ASP A 458 23.31 10.51 16.33
N PHE A 459 22.51 9.73 15.61
CA PHE A 459 22.07 10.06 14.25
C PHE A 459 21.23 11.34 14.23
N HIS A 460 20.30 11.48 15.19
CA HIS A 460 19.46 12.66 15.33
C HIS A 460 20.26 13.93 15.68
N GLU A 461 21.26 13.83 16.56
CA GLU A 461 22.17 14.93 16.89
C GLU A 461 22.96 15.41 15.67
N ILE A 462 23.40 14.48 14.81
CA ILE A 462 24.07 14.83 13.54
C ILE A 462 23.08 15.54 12.60
N CYS A 463 21.83 15.09 12.54
CA CYS A 463 20.77 15.73 11.74
C CYS A 463 20.50 17.17 12.23
N ILE A 464 20.28 17.37 13.54
CA ILE A 464 20.04 18.70 14.12
C ILE A 464 21.21 19.64 13.86
N ARG A 465 22.45 19.17 14.03
CA ARG A 465 23.66 19.97 13.77
C ARG A 465 23.74 20.47 12.33
N ASN A 466 23.23 19.66 11.39
CA ASN A 466 23.14 20.01 9.98
C ASN A 466 21.87 20.78 9.61
N GLY A 467 21.03 21.17 10.58
CA GLY A 467 19.84 22.00 10.39
C GLY A 467 18.59 21.22 9.98
N LEU A 468 18.55 19.91 10.25
CA LEU A 468 17.38 19.07 9.97
C LEU A 468 16.45 18.97 11.18
N SER A 469 15.15 18.86 10.93
CA SER A 469 14.13 18.60 11.96
C SER A 469 14.07 17.11 12.35
N GLU A 470 13.30 16.80 13.41
CA GLU A 470 13.11 15.41 13.84
C GLU A 470 12.42 14.54 12.77
N GLU A 471 11.45 15.08 12.04
CA GLU A 471 10.81 14.33 10.97
C GLU A 471 11.73 14.17 9.75
N ASP A 472 12.56 15.18 9.44
CA ASP A 472 13.60 15.05 8.41
C ASP A 472 14.59 13.93 8.74
N THR A 473 14.88 13.73 10.02
CA THR A 473 15.74 12.64 10.51
C THR A 473 15.16 11.28 10.12
N SER A 474 13.86 11.06 10.34
CA SER A 474 13.20 9.80 9.99
C SER A 474 13.19 9.57 8.48
N THR A 475 12.85 10.60 7.70
CA THR A 475 12.81 10.49 6.24
C THR A 475 14.20 10.29 5.63
N LEU A 476 15.21 11.01 6.10
CA LEU A 476 16.58 10.81 5.68
C LEU A 476 17.08 9.40 6.05
N ALA A 477 16.75 8.91 7.25
CA ALA A 477 17.12 7.55 7.64
C ALA A 477 16.50 6.50 6.72
N GLY A 478 15.23 6.67 6.33
CA GLY A 478 14.56 5.83 5.32
C GLY A 478 15.26 5.91 3.97
N LEU A 479 15.56 7.11 3.48
CA LEU A 479 16.25 7.31 2.21
C LEU A 479 17.64 6.67 2.19
N LEU A 480 18.45 6.89 3.24
CA LEU A 480 19.77 6.27 3.37
C LEU A 480 19.66 4.74 3.50
N HIS A 481 18.60 4.26 4.18
CA HIS A 481 18.25 2.85 4.27
C HIS A 481 17.81 2.26 2.94
N ASP A 482 17.28 3.03 1.99
CA ASP A 482 16.93 2.56 0.65
C ASP A 482 18.10 2.64 -0.32
N LEU A 483 18.98 3.63 -0.17
CA LEU A 483 20.17 3.88 -0.99
C LEU A 483 21.36 2.99 -0.65
N GLY A 484 21.44 2.43 0.56
CA GLY A 484 22.45 1.41 0.91
C GLY A 484 23.57 1.91 1.78
N HIS A 485 23.41 3.14 2.23
CA HIS A 485 24.34 3.79 3.10
C HIS A 485 24.20 3.29 4.54
N ILE A 486 22.97 3.01 4.98
CA ILE A 486 22.70 2.51 6.34
C ILE A 486 21.65 1.39 6.34
N ILE A 487 21.49 0.72 7.48
CA ILE A 487 20.35 -0.15 7.76
C ILE A 487 19.67 0.37 9.03
N ASN A 488 18.38 0.69 8.90
CA ASN A 488 17.58 1.19 10.00
C ASN A 488 16.18 0.57 9.94
N TYR A 489 15.64 0.16 11.09
CA TYR A 489 14.28 -0.38 11.22
C TYR A 489 13.48 0.52 12.16
N SER A 490 13.12 1.72 11.69
CA SER A 490 12.43 2.75 12.47
C SER A 490 11.11 2.30 13.08
N ASP A 491 10.43 1.37 12.40
CA ASP A 491 9.08 0.91 12.77
C ASP A 491 9.09 -0.23 13.80
N ASP A 492 10.28 -0.73 14.18
CA ASP A 492 10.44 -1.81 15.15
C ASP A 492 10.83 -1.24 16.52
N ASP A 493 10.02 -1.45 17.55
CA ASP A 493 10.28 -0.86 18.87
C ASP A 493 11.60 -1.33 19.49
N GLY A 494 12.09 -2.52 19.12
CA GLY A 494 13.37 -3.05 19.58
C GLY A 494 14.57 -2.61 18.74
N LEU A 495 14.39 -2.31 17.45
CA LEU A 495 15.52 -2.00 16.54
C LEU A 495 15.62 -0.54 16.15
N ARG A 496 14.60 0.29 16.41
CA ARG A 496 14.55 1.71 16.01
C ARG A 496 15.72 2.55 16.54
N ASP A 497 16.35 2.09 17.63
CA ASP A 497 17.47 2.79 18.26
C ASP A 497 18.83 2.40 17.67
N LEU A 498 18.88 1.37 16.82
CA LEU A 498 20.10 0.91 16.15
C LEU A 498 20.12 1.37 14.68
N VAL A 499 21.10 2.23 14.36
CA VAL A 499 21.41 2.61 12.97
C VAL A 499 22.73 1.93 12.57
N VAL A 500 22.65 0.91 11.73
CA VAL A 500 23.82 0.18 11.25
C VAL A 500 24.43 0.91 10.06
N LEU A 501 25.69 1.32 10.17
CA LEU A 501 26.43 2.02 9.12
C LEU A 501 27.18 1.06 8.19
N ARG A 502 27.47 -0.17 8.66
CA ARG A 502 28.20 -1.18 7.90
C ARG A 502 27.44 -2.49 7.88
N ALA A 503 26.81 -2.81 6.76
CA ALA A 503 26.02 -4.04 6.60
C ALA A 503 26.85 -5.32 6.78
N GLU A 504 28.13 -5.29 6.40
CA GLU A 504 29.05 -6.43 6.54
C GLU A 504 29.16 -6.91 7.99
N TRP A 505 29.23 -5.95 8.92
CA TRP A 505 29.27 -6.21 10.37
C TRP A 505 28.03 -6.99 10.83
N LEU A 506 26.86 -6.63 10.31
CA LEU A 506 25.61 -7.30 10.65
C LEU A 506 25.53 -8.73 10.07
N THR A 507 25.93 -8.91 8.81
CA THR A 507 25.90 -10.24 8.18
C THR A 507 26.83 -11.24 8.83
N LYS A 508 28.04 -10.81 9.21
CA LYS A 508 29.00 -11.66 9.90
C LYS A 508 28.47 -12.10 11.26
N ALA A 509 27.83 -11.19 12.01
CA ALA A 509 27.21 -11.53 13.30
C ALA A 509 26.19 -12.68 13.17
N ILE A 510 25.30 -12.61 12.17
CA ILE A 510 24.28 -13.65 11.94
C ILE A 510 24.93 -14.93 11.40
N GLY A 511 25.94 -14.82 10.53
CA GLY A 511 26.73 -15.94 10.01
C GLY A 511 27.34 -16.79 11.13
N TYR A 512 27.98 -16.16 12.12
CA TYR A 512 28.56 -16.87 13.27
C TYR A 512 27.53 -17.69 14.05
N VAL A 513 26.29 -17.19 14.19
CA VAL A 513 25.22 -17.95 14.85
C VAL A 513 24.80 -19.16 14.03
N LEU A 514 24.68 -19.02 12.71
CA LEU A 514 24.29 -20.12 11.81
C LEU A 514 25.39 -21.19 11.66
N GLU A 515 26.64 -20.81 11.90
CA GLU A 515 27.80 -21.69 11.86
C GLU A 515 28.14 -22.32 13.22
N ASP A 516 27.55 -21.85 14.33
CA ASP A 516 27.86 -22.35 15.67
C ASP A 516 27.52 -23.85 15.81
N ARG A 517 28.57 -24.63 16.04
CA ARG A 517 28.49 -26.09 16.16
C ARG A 517 27.71 -26.52 17.39
N GLN A 518 27.90 -25.85 18.52
CA GLN A 518 27.25 -26.25 19.77
C GLN A 518 25.75 -25.97 19.76
N THR A 519 25.31 -24.85 19.19
CA THR A 519 23.89 -24.57 18.95
C THR A 519 23.25 -25.65 18.08
N ARG A 520 23.96 -26.14 17.05
CA ARG A 520 23.51 -27.26 16.21
C ARG A 520 23.42 -28.58 16.99
N GLU A 521 24.39 -28.88 17.83
CA GLU A 521 24.40 -30.07 18.69
C GLU A 521 23.29 -30.02 19.76
N GLN A 522 22.89 -28.81 20.20
CA GLN A 522 21.77 -28.57 21.10
C GLN A 522 20.41 -28.49 20.39
N GLY A 523 20.30 -29.04 19.18
CA GLY A 523 19.04 -29.11 18.44
C GLY A 523 18.50 -27.74 17.99
N GLY A 524 19.40 -26.77 17.79
CA GLY A 524 19.10 -25.41 17.38
C GLY A 524 18.82 -24.44 18.52
N ALA A 525 18.92 -24.86 19.79
CA ALA A 525 18.76 -23.97 20.94
C ALA A 525 20.05 -23.17 21.19
N LEU A 526 19.99 -21.85 20.98
CA LEU A 526 21.06 -20.90 21.27
C LEU A 526 20.86 -20.33 22.67
N SER A 527 21.69 -20.74 23.63
CA SER A 527 21.73 -20.15 24.97
C SER A 527 22.25 -18.71 24.94
N HIS A 528 21.54 -17.80 25.60
CA HIS A 528 21.91 -16.38 25.67
C HIS A 528 23.19 -16.13 26.46
N ASP A 529 23.51 -16.99 27.43
CA ASP A 529 24.74 -16.91 28.23
C ASP A 529 26.00 -17.14 27.36
N ARG A 530 25.85 -17.80 26.21
CA ARG A 530 26.95 -18.14 25.28
C ARG A 530 27.13 -17.13 24.15
N LEU A 531 26.30 -16.10 24.06
CA LEU A 531 26.41 -15.09 23.00
C LEU A 531 27.81 -14.44 22.92
N PRO A 532 28.50 -14.15 24.05
CA PRO A 532 29.88 -13.65 23.99
C PRO A 532 30.86 -14.62 23.33
N GLU A 533 30.65 -15.93 23.47
CA GLU A 533 31.50 -16.97 22.86
C GLU A 533 31.24 -17.08 21.35
N VAL A 534 29.96 -17.11 20.95
CA VAL A 534 29.55 -17.24 19.55
C VAL A 534 30.08 -16.08 18.71
N TRP A 535 30.09 -14.87 19.29
CA TRP A 535 30.60 -13.67 18.64
C TRP A 535 32.06 -13.34 18.99
N ALA A 536 32.80 -14.34 19.50
CA ALA A 536 34.24 -14.33 19.71
C ALA A 536 34.88 -15.66 19.22
N PRO A 537 34.76 -16.01 17.93
CA PRO A 537 35.23 -17.30 17.38
C PRO A 537 36.73 -17.58 17.65
N ASP A 538 37.57 -16.52 17.70
CA ASP A 538 39.00 -16.62 18.00
C ASP A 538 39.35 -16.22 19.46
N GLY A 539 38.35 -16.13 20.35
CA GLY A 539 38.51 -15.64 21.72
C GLY A 539 38.67 -14.11 21.84
N ILE A 540 38.63 -13.39 20.72
CA ILE A 540 38.64 -11.93 20.67
C ILE A 540 37.19 -11.45 20.49
N PRO A 541 36.63 -10.65 21.42
CA PRO A 541 35.27 -10.15 21.30
C PRO A 541 35.16 -9.20 20.11
N LEU A 542 34.55 -9.66 19.02
CA LEU A 542 34.32 -8.88 17.79
C LEU A 542 33.06 -8.00 17.92
N TYR A 543 32.15 -8.36 18.82
CA TYR A 543 30.86 -7.69 19.01
C TYR A 543 30.61 -7.35 20.48
N PRO A 544 30.38 -6.07 20.83
CA PRO A 544 30.05 -5.67 22.20
C PRO A 544 28.76 -6.33 22.71
N ALA A 545 28.71 -6.64 24.01
CA ALA A 545 27.54 -7.23 24.66
C ALA A 545 26.27 -6.39 24.48
N GLU A 546 26.41 -5.08 24.40
CA GLU A 546 25.33 -4.12 24.14
C GLU A 546 24.63 -4.33 22.79
N SER A 547 25.34 -4.91 21.81
CA SER A 547 24.81 -5.17 20.46
C SER A 547 24.07 -6.50 20.36
N HIS A 548 24.30 -7.43 21.30
CA HIS A 548 23.76 -8.78 21.29
C HIS A 548 22.22 -8.83 21.23
N PRO A 549 21.48 -8.00 22.01
CA PRO A 549 20.03 -8.00 21.96
C PRO A 549 19.46 -7.63 20.59
N TYR A 550 20.13 -6.70 19.89
CA TYR A 550 19.70 -6.24 18.57
C TYR A 550 19.87 -7.33 17.51
N PHE A 551 20.93 -8.13 17.57
CA PHE A 551 21.11 -9.25 16.64
C PHE A 551 20.04 -10.32 16.80
N LEU A 552 19.71 -10.69 18.06
CA LEU A 552 18.64 -11.62 18.33
C LEU A 552 17.29 -11.09 17.84
N ARG A 553 16.98 -9.82 18.14
CA ARG A 553 15.75 -9.17 17.67
C ARG A 553 15.67 -9.13 16.14
N LEU A 554 16.79 -8.89 15.46
CA LEU A 554 16.84 -8.91 14.01
C LEU A 554 16.59 -10.30 13.44
N MET A 555 17.19 -11.34 14.03
CA MET A 555 16.95 -12.72 13.64
C MET A 555 15.49 -13.13 13.84
N GLU A 556 14.82 -12.62 14.88
CA GLU A 556 13.38 -12.79 15.09
C GLU A 556 12.54 -12.11 14.03
N LYS A 557 12.82 -10.82 13.74
CA LYS A 557 12.09 -10.03 12.75
C LYS A 557 12.06 -10.69 11.37
N PHE A 558 13.12 -11.43 11.02
CA PHE A 558 13.22 -12.10 9.72
C PHE A 558 12.91 -13.60 9.72
N ASP A 559 12.24 -14.09 10.76
CA ASP A 559 11.84 -15.48 10.91
C ASP A 559 13.03 -16.47 10.90
N VAL A 560 14.22 -16.07 11.38
CA VAL A 560 15.40 -16.96 11.50
C VAL A 560 15.39 -17.71 12.83
N SER A 561 14.98 -17.01 13.90
CA SER A 561 14.87 -17.56 15.25
C SER A 561 13.65 -17.04 16.00
N TYR A 562 13.31 -17.66 17.11
CA TYR A 562 12.36 -17.10 18.09
C TYR A 562 12.85 -17.35 19.52
N ARG A 563 12.42 -16.52 20.48
CA ARG A 563 12.77 -16.68 21.90
C ARG A 563 12.00 -17.85 22.51
N LEU A 564 12.70 -18.70 23.27
CA LEU A 564 12.03 -19.71 24.07
C LEU A 564 11.26 -19.04 25.24
N PRO A 565 10.21 -19.70 25.79
CA PRO A 565 9.37 -19.12 26.84
C PRO A 565 10.10 -18.67 28.11
N ASP A 566 11.27 -19.24 28.39
CA ASP A 566 12.11 -18.85 29.53
C ASP A 566 12.96 -17.59 29.27
N ALA A 567 12.94 -17.08 28.04
CA ALA A 567 13.71 -15.93 27.57
C ALA A 567 15.24 -16.02 27.82
N ARG A 568 15.77 -17.21 28.09
CA ARG A 568 17.22 -17.46 28.29
C ARG A 568 17.90 -18.11 27.09
N ALA A 569 17.10 -18.50 26.11
CA ALA A 569 17.59 -19.09 24.88
C ALA A 569 16.67 -18.74 23.71
N SER A 570 17.20 -18.82 22.50
CA SER A 570 16.45 -18.66 21.26
C SER A 570 16.57 -19.93 20.40
N LEU A 571 15.50 -20.37 19.76
CA LEU A 571 15.58 -21.47 18.81
C LEU A 571 15.92 -20.92 17.42
N VAL A 572 17.06 -21.35 16.87
CA VAL A 572 17.46 -21.10 15.49
C VAL A 572 16.89 -22.21 14.61
N ALA A 573 15.80 -21.91 13.88
CA ALA A 573 15.03 -22.93 13.14
C ALA A 573 15.81 -23.58 11.98
N GLN A 574 16.92 -22.98 11.56
CA GLN A 574 17.85 -23.54 10.60
C GLN A 574 18.90 -24.46 11.22
N LEU A 575 18.91 -24.69 12.54
CA LEU A 575 19.87 -25.58 13.19
C LEU A 575 19.20 -26.77 13.88
N VAL A 576 17.89 -26.92 13.66
CA VAL A 576 17.10 -28.06 14.13
C VAL A 576 17.57 -29.37 13.47
N PRO A 577 17.42 -30.53 14.15
CA PRO A 577 17.88 -31.81 13.65
C PRO A 577 17.08 -32.29 12.43
N TYR A 578 17.65 -33.21 11.67
CA TYR A 578 16.93 -33.90 10.57
C TYR A 578 16.05 -35.05 11.08
N GLU A 579 16.36 -35.60 12.25
CA GLU A 579 15.68 -36.75 12.82
C GLU A 579 14.26 -36.40 13.26
N ARG A 580 13.29 -37.21 12.83
CA ARG A 580 11.88 -37.06 13.18
C ARG A 580 11.63 -37.57 14.62
N PRO A 581 11.03 -36.77 15.52
CA PRO A 581 10.72 -37.18 16.88
C PRO A 581 9.73 -38.35 16.95
N ALA A 582 9.87 -39.21 17.97
CA ALA A 582 8.89 -40.25 18.28
C ALA A 582 7.65 -39.69 19.01
N GLY A 583 6.49 -40.36 18.84
CA GLY A 583 5.26 -39.98 19.54
C GLY A 583 4.78 -38.57 19.21
N ILE A 584 4.37 -38.35 17.95
CA ILE A 584 4.00 -37.02 17.42
C ILE A 584 2.83 -36.40 18.20
N PHE A 585 1.66 -37.05 18.17
CA PHE A 585 0.46 -36.60 18.88
C PHE A 585 0.43 -37.13 20.31
N ARG A 586 0.02 -36.30 21.26
CA ARG A 586 -0.22 -36.68 22.66
C ARG A 586 -1.50 -37.51 22.78
N ASN A 587 -2.52 -37.21 21.98
CA ASN A 587 -3.80 -37.92 21.99
C ASN A 587 -4.23 -38.34 20.57
N ASN A 588 -4.38 -39.65 20.35
CA ASN A 588 -4.86 -40.20 19.07
C ASN A 588 -6.39 -40.31 18.98
N GLY A 589 -7.14 -39.98 20.05
CA GLY A 589 -8.57 -40.25 20.19
C GLY A 589 -9.53 -39.11 19.78
N GLY A 590 -9.12 -38.18 18.93
CA GLY A 590 -9.92 -37.01 18.51
C GLY A 590 -10.39 -37.03 17.05
N ARG A 591 -11.23 -36.07 16.67
CA ARG A 591 -11.57 -35.84 15.24
C ARG A 591 -10.31 -35.38 14.52
N ARG A 592 -10.10 -35.87 13.30
CA ARG A 592 -8.92 -35.57 12.49
C ARG A 592 -9.31 -34.88 11.19
N ILE A 593 -8.59 -33.83 10.85
CA ILE A 593 -8.67 -33.15 9.57
C ILE A 593 -7.26 -33.13 8.97
N SER A 594 -7.14 -33.49 7.70
CA SER A 594 -5.86 -33.52 7.01
C SER A 594 -6.01 -33.03 5.58
N ALA A 595 -5.03 -32.25 5.12
CA ALA A 595 -4.91 -31.86 3.73
C ALA A 595 -3.42 -31.76 3.35
N THR A 596 -3.14 -31.80 2.06
CA THR A 596 -1.79 -31.61 1.52
C THR A 596 -1.75 -30.34 0.70
N CYS A 597 -0.91 -29.38 1.10
CA CYS A 597 -0.54 -28.26 0.25
C CYS A 597 0.52 -28.74 -0.73
N ARG A 598 0.21 -28.72 -2.03
CA ARG A 598 1.15 -29.06 -3.10
C ARG A 598 1.63 -27.79 -3.75
N THR A 599 2.94 -27.55 -3.74
CA THR A 599 3.58 -26.47 -4.49
C THR A 599 3.99 -26.94 -5.88
N SER A 600 4.02 -26.01 -6.83
CA SER A 600 4.47 -26.26 -8.21
C SER A 600 5.97 -26.57 -8.30
N ASP A 601 6.76 -26.05 -7.36
CA ASP A 601 8.21 -26.23 -7.24
C ASP A 601 8.63 -26.32 -5.76
N GLU A 602 9.91 -26.61 -5.51
CA GLU A 602 10.46 -26.69 -4.15
C GLU A 602 10.41 -25.33 -3.43
N ALA A 603 10.15 -25.36 -2.12
CA ALA A 603 10.10 -24.18 -1.25
C ALA A 603 11.17 -24.28 -0.14
N PRO A 604 12.46 -24.01 -0.44
CA PRO A 604 13.55 -24.17 0.51
C PRO A 604 13.35 -23.31 1.76
N GLY A 605 13.44 -23.89 2.96
CA GLY A 605 13.27 -23.17 4.22
C GLY A 605 11.82 -23.03 4.70
N LEU A 606 10.81 -23.49 3.94
CA LEU A 606 9.39 -23.39 4.28
C LEU A 606 9.07 -23.88 5.70
N VAL A 607 9.56 -25.05 6.07
CA VAL A 607 9.33 -25.62 7.40
C VAL A 607 10.01 -24.79 8.50
N SER A 608 11.22 -24.28 8.26
CA SER A 608 11.92 -23.43 9.23
C SER A 608 11.12 -22.15 9.50
N TRP A 609 10.60 -21.49 8.47
CA TRP A 609 9.76 -20.30 8.64
C TRP A 609 8.40 -20.61 9.26
N LEU A 610 7.75 -21.71 8.90
CA LEU A 610 6.52 -22.14 9.55
C LEU A 610 6.73 -22.42 11.03
N THR A 611 7.89 -22.97 11.38
CA THR A 611 8.29 -23.22 12.77
C THR A 611 8.42 -21.91 13.55
N VAL A 612 9.11 -20.91 12.98
CA VAL A 612 9.29 -19.60 13.63
C VAL A 612 7.98 -18.82 13.71
N ARG A 613 7.21 -18.70 12.62
CA ARG A 613 5.95 -17.96 12.61
C ARG A 613 4.89 -18.54 13.55
N ASN A 614 4.88 -19.86 13.72
CA ASN A 614 3.91 -20.55 14.57
C ASN A 614 4.45 -20.90 15.96
N HIS A 615 5.58 -20.30 16.38
CA HIS A 615 6.28 -20.66 17.62
C HIS A 615 5.42 -20.55 18.90
N ARG A 616 4.41 -19.67 18.93
CA ARG A 616 3.43 -19.56 20.02
C ARG A 616 2.62 -20.83 20.28
N PHE A 617 2.50 -21.68 19.26
CA PHE A 617 1.88 -23.00 19.36
C PHE A 617 2.92 -24.11 19.53
N SER A 618 4.22 -23.80 19.62
CA SER A 618 5.28 -24.81 19.67
C SER A 618 5.21 -25.64 20.93
N VAL A 619 5.36 -26.97 20.76
CA VAL A 619 5.52 -27.92 21.87
C VAL A 619 6.97 -28.39 22.03
N GLY A 620 7.93 -27.71 21.38
CA GLY A 620 9.35 -28.07 21.38
C GLY A 620 9.70 -29.32 20.56
N LYS A 621 8.81 -29.76 19.66
CA LYS A 621 9.06 -30.88 18.73
C LYS A 621 9.17 -30.35 17.30
N HIS A 622 10.41 -30.21 16.83
CA HIS A 622 10.75 -29.64 15.53
C HIS A 622 11.92 -30.41 14.89
N TRP A 623 11.87 -30.54 13.57
CA TRP A 623 12.95 -31.09 12.75
C TRP A 623 12.93 -30.42 11.39
N ARG A 624 13.94 -30.66 10.56
CA ARG A 624 14.10 -29.98 9.25
C ARG A 624 12.91 -30.12 8.31
N ARG A 625 12.12 -31.18 8.48
CA ARG A 625 10.99 -31.49 7.61
C ARG A 625 9.64 -31.35 8.31
N GLY A 626 9.57 -31.01 9.59
CA GLY A 626 8.28 -30.80 10.21
C GLY A 626 8.30 -30.20 11.61
N VAL A 627 7.11 -29.84 12.06
CA VAL A 627 6.87 -29.22 13.36
C VAL A 627 5.54 -29.70 13.93
N VAL A 628 5.52 -29.90 15.25
CA VAL A 628 4.29 -30.17 16.01
C VAL A 628 3.86 -28.92 16.76
N LEU A 629 2.59 -28.60 16.67
CA LEU A 629 1.98 -27.42 17.26
C LEU A 629 0.77 -27.80 18.12
N TYR A 630 0.45 -27.00 19.12
CA TYR A 630 -0.68 -27.19 20.02
C TYR A 630 -1.40 -25.87 20.29
N HIS A 631 -2.72 -25.87 20.11
CA HIS A 631 -3.58 -24.72 20.36
C HIS A 631 -4.36 -24.91 21.67
N GLN A 632 -3.94 -24.21 22.72
CA GLN A 632 -4.46 -24.41 24.07
C GLN A 632 -5.96 -24.14 24.21
N ALA A 633 -6.50 -23.11 23.56
CA ALA A 633 -7.91 -22.73 23.71
C ALA A 633 -8.90 -23.73 23.06
N HIS A 634 -8.45 -24.52 22.07
CA HIS A 634 -9.28 -25.49 21.35
C HIS A 634 -8.83 -26.93 21.55
N ASP A 635 -7.86 -27.16 22.45
CA ASP A 635 -7.27 -28.47 22.75
C ASP A 635 -6.95 -29.29 21.47
N SER A 636 -6.29 -28.63 20.51
CA SER A 636 -6.02 -29.21 19.19
C SER A 636 -4.53 -29.27 18.91
N GLU A 637 -4.04 -30.42 18.47
CA GLU A 637 -2.66 -30.65 18.05
C GLU A 637 -2.55 -30.68 16.53
N ALA A 638 -1.51 -30.07 15.99
CA ALA A 638 -1.24 -30.05 14.56
C ALA A 638 0.15 -30.58 14.23
N LEU A 639 0.25 -31.26 13.09
CA LEU A 639 1.47 -31.68 12.45
C LEU A 639 1.56 -31.00 11.10
N ILE A 640 2.67 -30.31 10.86
CA ILE A 640 3.07 -29.83 9.54
C ILE A 640 4.32 -30.60 9.13
N GLU A 641 4.28 -31.33 8.02
CA GLU A 641 5.39 -32.19 7.58
C GLU A 641 5.59 -32.12 6.05
N LEU A 642 6.81 -31.84 5.61
CA LEU A 642 7.21 -31.81 4.20
C LEU A 642 7.59 -33.23 3.75
N LEU A 643 6.82 -33.78 2.82
CA LEU A 643 7.01 -35.13 2.28
C LEU A 643 8.29 -35.22 1.43
N PRO A 644 8.91 -36.40 1.27
CA PRO A 644 10.23 -36.57 0.62
C PRO A 644 10.37 -36.09 -0.83
N ASN A 645 9.28 -35.64 -1.46
CA ASN A 645 9.29 -35.03 -2.79
C ASN A 645 9.54 -33.52 -2.77
N ASP A 646 9.76 -32.93 -1.59
CA ASP A 646 10.11 -31.53 -1.34
C ASP A 646 9.09 -30.49 -1.85
N ARG A 647 7.88 -30.94 -2.22
CA ARG A 647 6.79 -30.11 -2.77
C ARG A 647 5.43 -30.31 -2.09
N ASP A 648 5.21 -31.49 -1.51
CA ASP A 648 3.97 -31.79 -0.80
C ASP A 648 4.17 -31.55 0.69
N LEU A 649 3.49 -30.55 1.24
CA LEU A 649 3.43 -30.24 2.66
C LEU A 649 2.11 -30.77 3.24
N GLU A 650 2.19 -31.76 4.13
CA GLU A 650 1.06 -32.31 4.84
C GLU A 650 0.72 -31.47 6.07
N LEU A 651 -0.55 -31.08 6.20
CA LEU A 651 -1.12 -30.43 7.37
C LEU A 651 -2.18 -31.36 7.96
N THR A 652 -1.94 -31.83 9.18
CA THR A 652 -2.89 -32.67 9.94
C THR A 652 -3.20 -32.04 11.27
N VAL A 653 -4.48 -31.90 11.62
CA VAL A 653 -4.93 -31.39 12.91
C VAL A 653 -5.84 -32.43 13.58
N VAL A 654 -5.59 -32.69 14.86
CA VAL A 654 -6.32 -33.65 15.68
C VAL A 654 -6.80 -32.94 16.94
N GLY A 655 -8.08 -33.08 17.27
CA GLY A 655 -8.66 -32.48 18.47
C GLY A 655 -10.16 -32.70 18.59
N PRO A 656 -10.81 -32.12 19.60
CA PRO A 656 -12.28 -32.13 19.71
C PRO A 656 -12.93 -31.24 18.64
N ALA A 657 -12.30 -30.12 18.29
CA ALA A 657 -12.75 -29.16 17.27
C ALA A 657 -11.56 -28.66 16.42
N PRO A 658 -11.01 -29.52 15.53
CA PRO A 658 -9.80 -29.22 14.76
C PRO A 658 -9.98 -28.14 13.68
N GLU A 659 -11.22 -27.76 13.33
CA GLU A 659 -11.56 -26.88 12.20
C GLU A 659 -10.86 -25.52 12.28
N TYR A 660 -11.01 -24.82 13.42
CA TYR A 660 -10.42 -23.49 13.59
C TYR A 660 -8.90 -23.51 13.43
N PHE A 661 -8.23 -24.40 14.17
CA PHE A 661 -6.78 -24.45 14.15
C PHE A 661 -6.24 -24.90 12.78
N PHE A 662 -6.95 -25.82 12.11
CA PHE A 662 -6.65 -26.18 10.72
C PHE A 662 -6.71 -24.96 9.80
N HIS A 663 -7.76 -24.15 9.87
CA HIS A 663 -7.89 -22.94 9.05
C HIS A 663 -6.82 -21.89 9.37
N VAL A 664 -6.43 -21.71 10.64
CA VAL A 664 -5.35 -20.79 11.02
C VAL A 664 -4.04 -21.20 10.37
N LEU A 665 -3.69 -22.49 10.44
CA LEU A 665 -2.45 -23.01 9.88
C LEU A 665 -2.48 -23.08 8.35
N LYS A 666 -3.61 -23.48 7.76
CA LYS A 666 -3.81 -23.48 6.30
C LYS A 666 -3.57 -22.09 5.73
N ASP A 667 -4.26 -21.09 6.27
CA ASP A 667 -4.17 -19.72 5.77
C ASP A 667 -2.78 -19.13 6.06
N GLY A 668 -2.13 -19.51 7.16
CA GLY A 668 -0.73 -19.13 7.44
C GLY A 668 0.28 -19.77 6.48
N ILE A 669 0.02 -20.99 5.99
CA ILE A 669 0.82 -21.60 4.92
C ILE A 669 0.61 -20.84 3.61
N GLU A 670 -0.64 -20.55 3.24
CA GLU A 670 -0.95 -19.80 2.02
C GLU A 670 -0.38 -18.38 2.06
N ASP A 671 -0.51 -17.68 3.19
CA ASP A 671 0.05 -16.36 3.41
C ASP A 671 1.58 -16.38 3.37
N LEU A 672 2.23 -17.34 4.04
CA LEU A 672 3.68 -17.49 3.97
C LEU A 672 4.15 -17.78 2.54
N ILE A 673 3.47 -18.69 1.82
CA ILE A 673 3.78 -18.98 0.42
C ILE A 673 3.59 -17.73 -0.44
N ALA A 674 2.48 -17.03 -0.27
CA ALA A 674 2.18 -15.80 -1.00
C ALA A 674 3.25 -14.73 -0.73
N GLN A 675 3.61 -14.47 0.52
CA GLN A 675 4.56 -13.43 0.91
C GLN A 675 6.03 -13.74 0.56
N ARG A 676 6.43 -15.01 0.62
CA ARG A 676 7.85 -15.42 0.44
C ARG A 676 8.13 -15.97 -0.96
N TRP A 677 7.11 -16.50 -1.63
CA TRP A 677 7.18 -17.12 -2.96
C TRP A 677 6.06 -16.64 -3.91
N HIS A 678 5.94 -15.33 -4.17
CA HIS A 678 4.98 -14.81 -5.17
C HIS A 678 5.11 -15.50 -6.54
N GLY A 679 4.04 -16.15 -7.00
CA GLY A 679 4.04 -16.92 -8.26
C GLY A 679 4.49 -18.38 -8.13
N LEU A 680 4.77 -18.87 -6.92
CA LEU A 680 4.75 -20.30 -6.63
C LEU A 680 3.28 -20.73 -6.54
N ASP A 681 2.78 -21.32 -7.62
CA ASP A 681 1.45 -21.90 -7.62
C ASP A 681 1.39 -22.98 -6.54
N HIS A 682 0.34 -22.93 -5.74
CA HIS A 682 0.07 -23.91 -4.71
C HIS A 682 -1.42 -24.25 -4.71
N GLY A 683 -1.76 -25.42 -4.18
CA GLY A 683 -3.14 -25.82 -4.01
C GLY A 683 -3.29 -26.87 -2.93
N PHE A 684 -4.42 -26.85 -2.24
CA PHE A 684 -4.74 -27.85 -1.22
C PHE A 684 -5.44 -29.06 -1.83
N TRP A 685 -5.05 -30.24 -1.36
CA TRP A 685 -5.57 -31.53 -1.79
C TRP A 685 -6.08 -32.31 -0.58
N VAL A 686 -7.31 -32.79 -0.66
CA VAL A 686 -7.97 -33.57 0.38
C VAL A 686 -7.75 -35.06 0.10
N PRO A 687 -7.23 -35.85 1.05
CA PRO A 687 -7.00 -37.28 0.83
C PRO A 687 -8.32 -38.04 0.64
N CYS A 688 -8.28 -39.11 -0.15
CA CYS A 688 -9.41 -40.03 -0.26
C CYS A 688 -9.69 -40.70 1.10
N PRO A 689 -10.95 -40.77 1.56
CA PRO A 689 -11.30 -41.33 2.87
C PRO A 689 -11.19 -42.86 2.93
N VAL A 690 -10.92 -43.52 1.81
CA VAL A 690 -10.77 -44.98 1.74
C VAL A 690 -9.39 -45.38 2.24
N GLU A 691 -9.35 -46.18 3.30
CA GLU A 691 -8.09 -46.70 3.85
C GLU A 691 -7.24 -47.40 2.78
N GLY A 692 -5.95 -47.05 2.73
CA GLY A 692 -5.00 -47.58 1.74
C GLY A 692 -5.04 -46.91 0.36
N CYS A 693 -5.96 -45.98 0.10
CA CYS A 693 -5.97 -45.20 -1.13
C CYS A 693 -5.01 -44.02 -1.03
N THR A 694 -4.15 -43.83 -2.03
CA THR A 694 -3.16 -42.73 -2.09
C THR A 694 -3.63 -41.51 -2.88
N ASP A 695 -4.80 -41.62 -3.52
CA ASP A 695 -5.39 -40.55 -4.32
C ASP A 695 -5.88 -39.37 -3.48
N LYS A 696 -5.92 -38.19 -4.09
CA LYS A 696 -6.33 -36.94 -3.45
C LYS A 696 -7.21 -36.12 -4.39
N PHE A 697 -8.09 -35.30 -3.81
CA PHE A 697 -8.99 -34.42 -4.55
C PHE A 697 -8.59 -32.95 -4.38
N PRO A 698 -8.56 -32.13 -5.45
CA PRO A 698 -8.28 -30.71 -5.30
C PRO A 698 -9.39 -30.02 -4.50
N TYR A 699 -9.02 -29.33 -3.43
CA TYR A 699 -9.95 -28.66 -2.51
C TYR A 699 -10.85 -27.63 -3.21
N ASP A 700 -10.27 -26.78 -4.08
CA ASP A 700 -11.04 -25.78 -4.82
C ASP A 700 -12.05 -26.38 -5.79
N THR A 701 -11.73 -27.54 -6.36
CA THR A 701 -12.67 -28.29 -7.22
C THR A 701 -13.84 -28.80 -6.39
N LEU A 702 -13.60 -29.34 -5.20
CA LEU A 702 -14.66 -29.79 -4.30
C LEU A 702 -15.59 -28.62 -3.89
N LEU A 703 -15.04 -27.44 -3.59
CA LEU A 703 -15.84 -26.25 -3.29
C LEU A 703 -16.70 -25.83 -4.48
N LYS A 704 -16.13 -25.76 -5.70
CA LYS A 704 -16.88 -25.41 -6.92
C LYS A 704 -18.00 -26.41 -7.20
N LEU A 705 -17.73 -27.70 -7.08
CA LEU A 705 -18.73 -28.76 -7.26
C LEU A 705 -19.88 -28.61 -6.26
N ARG A 706 -19.58 -28.34 -4.98
CA ARG A 706 -20.59 -28.07 -3.96
C ARG A 706 -21.45 -26.85 -4.28
N ILE A 707 -20.85 -25.76 -4.77
CA ILE A 707 -21.57 -24.55 -5.20
C ILE A 707 -22.49 -24.85 -6.40
N HIS A 708 -22.06 -25.73 -7.31
CA HIS A 708 -22.86 -26.18 -8.45
C HIS A 708 -23.91 -27.25 -8.11
N GLY A 709 -24.03 -27.66 -6.85
CA GLY A 709 -25.05 -28.61 -6.38
C GLY A 709 -24.69 -30.09 -6.61
N GLU A 710 -23.43 -30.40 -6.91
CA GLU A 710 -22.96 -31.79 -7.02
C GLU A 710 -22.71 -32.39 -5.63
N GLU A 711 -23.17 -33.62 -5.41
CA GLU A 711 -23.11 -34.30 -4.10
C GLU A 711 -21.96 -35.33 -4.01
N GLN A 712 -21.51 -35.88 -5.14
CA GLN A 712 -20.54 -36.99 -5.16
C GLN A 712 -19.43 -36.79 -6.18
N ILE A 713 -18.24 -37.31 -5.85
CA ILE A 713 -17.08 -37.35 -6.74
C ILE A 713 -16.50 -38.77 -6.82
N LEU A 714 -16.03 -39.17 -8.00
CA LEU A 714 -15.40 -40.48 -8.22
C LEU A 714 -13.88 -40.40 -7.98
N CYS A 715 -13.35 -41.27 -7.13
CA CYS A 715 -11.90 -41.48 -7.02
C CYS A 715 -11.38 -42.27 -8.23
N HIS A 716 -10.32 -41.80 -8.89
CA HIS A 716 -9.75 -42.50 -10.05
C HIS A 716 -8.92 -43.73 -9.66
N THR A 717 -8.39 -43.76 -8.43
CA THR A 717 -7.56 -44.87 -7.95
C THR A 717 -8.38 -46.00 -7.34
N CYS A 718 -9.26 -45.72 -6.37
CA CYS A 718 -10.07 -46.76 -5.72
C CYS A 718 -11.44 -46.99 -6.38
N VAL A 719 -11.81 -46.17 -7.37
CA VAL A 719 -13.05 -46.27 -8.15
C VAL A 719 -14.32 -46.21 -7.29
N ARG A 720 -14.21 -45.70 -6.05
CA ARG A 720 -15.36 -45.45 -5.16
C ARG A 720 -15.85 -44.03 -5.32
N ARG A 721 -17.17 -43.86 -5.22
CA ARG A 721 -17.80 -42.55 -5.10
C ARG A 721 -17.73 -42.10 -3.63
N SER A 722 -17.28 -40.88 -3.42
CA SER A 722 -17.21 -40.25 -2.11
C SER A 722 -18.15 -39.03 -2.10
N ASP A 723 -18.80 -38.83 -0.96
CA ASP A 723 -19.67 -37.69 -0.71
C ASP A 723 -18.82 -36.42 -0.54
N ILE A 724 -19.15 -35.37 -1.30
CA ILE A 724 -18.40 -34.10 -1.31
C ILE A 724 -18.53 -33.37 0.04
N ALA A 725 -19.68 -33.45 0.71
CA ALA A 725 -19.88 -32.86 2.03
C ALA A 725 -19.04 -33.59 3.09
N VAL A 726 -18.89 -34.91 2.98
CA VAL A 726 -17.99 -35.69 3.85
C VAL A 726 -16.53 -35.31 3.61
N LEU A 727 -16.10 -35.18 2.34
CA LEU A 727 -14.74 -34.74 1.99
C LEU A 727 -14.44 -33.32 2.49
N LEU A 728 -15.41 -32.41 2.44
CA LEU A 728 -15.25 -31.03 2.89
C LEU A 728 -15.56 -30.83 4.38
N SER A 729 -15.91 -31.90 5.10
CA SER A 729 -16.33 -31.83 6.50
C SER A 729 -15.20 -31.29 7.38
N GLY A 730 -15.43 -30.12 7.97
CA GLY A 730 -14.45 -29.39 8.78
C GLY A 730 -13.32 -28.71 8.00
N LEU A 731 -13.23 -28.90 6.68
CA LEU A 731 -12.28 -28.23 5.80
C LEU A 731 -12.85 -26.98 5.13
N ALA A 732 -14.17 -26.93 4.92
CA ALA A 732 -14.83 -25.77 4.33
C ALA A 732 -15.07 -24.68 5.37
N GLY A 733 -14.45 -23.51 5.15
CA GLY A 733 -14.72 -22.30 5.92
C GLY A 733 -16.06 -21.67 5.52
N PRO A 734 -16.59 -20.73 6.33
CA PRO A 734 -17.82 -20.03 6.00
C PRO A 734 -17.63 -19.07 4.82
N ILE A 735 -18.69 -18.90 4.01
CA ILE A 735 -18.69 -18.10 2.78
C ILE A 735 -19.98 -17.27 2.74
N GLY A 736 -19.87 -15.99 2.35
CA GLY A 736 -21.02 -15.10 2.18
C GLY A 736 -20.67 -13.62 2.41
N SER A 737 -21.71 -12.76 2.45
CA SER A 737 -21.61 -11.38 2.94
C SER A 737 -21.46 -11.34 4.47
N LEU A 738 -21.13 -10.17 5.04
CA LEU A 738 -21.02 -10.04 6.51
C LEU A 738 -22.36 -10.31 7.21
N GLU A 739 -23.47 -9.84 6.65
CA GLU A 739 -24.81 -10.17 7.15
C GLU A 739 -25.10 -11.68 7.05
N GLY A 740 -24.70 -12.33 5.96
CA GLY A 740 -24.82 -13.78 5.81
C GLY A 740 -24.03 -14.56 6.85
N LEU A 741 -22.80 -14.12 7.15
CA LEU A 741 -21.98 -14.69 8.23
C LEU A 741 -22.62 -14.48 9.60
N ALA A 742 -23.17 -13.30 9.86
CA ALA A 742 -23.90 -13.02 11.10
C ALA A 742 -25.14 -13.92 11.26
N GLN A 743 -25.88 -14.17 10.18
CA GLN A 743 -27.01 -15.12 10.17
C GLN A 743 -26.58 -16.57 10.41
N GLN A 744 -25.48 -17.01 9.80
CA GLN A 744 -24.92 -18.35 10.06
C GLN A 744 -24.50 -18.50 11.53
N LEU A 745 -23.84 -17.49 12.09
CA LEU A 745 -23.53 -17.40 13.52
C LEU A 745 -24.79 -17.43 14.40
N ILE A 746 -25.88 -16.76 13.99
CA ILE A 746 -27.19 -16.86 14.65
C ILE A 746 -27.72 -18.29 14.64
N GLY A 747 -27.66 -19.00 13.52
CA GLY A 747 -28.11 -20.39 13.41
C GLY A 747 -27.31 -21.34 14.30
N LEU A 748 -25.98 -21.20 14.32
CA LEU A 748 -25.09 -22.05 15.14
C LEU A 748 -25.41 -21.97 16.63
N ALA A 749 -25.80 -20.79 17.11
CA ALA A 749 -26.14 -20.57 18.52
C ALA A 749 -27.45 -21.19 18.98
N GLN A 750 -28.34 -21.55 18.06
CA GLN A 750 -29.61 -22.22 18.38
C GLN A 750 -29.41 -23.72 18.65
N HIS A 751 -28.28 -24.29 18.25
CA HIS A 751 -27.91 -25.68 18.54
C HIS A 751 -27.23 -25.77 19.91
N GLN A 752 -27.74 -26.61 20.82
CA GLN A 752 -27.25 -26.74 22.22
C GLN A 752 -25.78 -27.18 22.36
N GLN A 753 -25.14 -27.65 21.29
CA GLN A 753 -23.70 -27.92 21.23
C GLN A 753 -23.01 -26.85 20.38
N VAL A 754 -22.96 -25.62 20.90
CA VAL A 754 -22.15 -24.56 20.28
C VAL A 754 -20.68 -25.00 20.31
N ARG A 755 -20.07 -25.23 19.16
CA ARG A 755 -18.62 -25.40 19.05
C ARG A 755 -17.99 -24.01 18.98
N LEU A 756 -17.40 -23.55 20.08
CA LEU A 756 -16.66 -22.28 20.15
C LEU A 756 -15.71 -22.08 18.95
N ALA A 757 -15.03 -23.13 18.50
CA ALA A 757 -14.16 -23.12 17.32
C ALA A 757 -14.87 -22.71 16.02
N GLU A 758 -16.13 -23.09 15.81
CA GLU A 758 -16.89 -22.69 14.62
C GLU A 758 -17.23 -21.20 14.70
N ILE A 759 -17.60 -20.69 15.87
CA ILE A 759 -17.84 -19.26 16.09
C ILE A 759 -16.58 -18.43 15.80
N ASP A 760 -15.45 -18.83 16.39
CA ASP A 760 -14.18 -18.12 16.23
C ASP A 760 -13.74 -18.11 14.76
N GLN A 761 -14.00 -19.19 14.01
CA GLN A 761 -13.71 -19.26 12.57
C GLN A 761 -14.57 -18.28 11.76
N HIS A 762 -15.87 -18.15 12.07
CA HIS A 762 -16.74 -17.19 11.38
C HIS A 762 -16.36 -15.74 11.71
N LEU A 763 -16.02 -15.46 12.96
CA LEU A 763 -15.53 -14.16 13.39
C LEU A 763 -14.26 -13.78 12.63
N ARG A 764 -13.29 -14.69 12.58
CA ARG A 764 -12.03 -14.48 11.87
C ARG A 764 -12.24 -14.21 10.39
N VAL A 765 -13.06 -15.01 9.70
CA VAL A 765 -13.38 -14.77 8.27
C VAL A 765 -14.03 -13.40 8.07
N ALA A 766 -14.92 -12.99 8.97
CA ALA A 766 -15.56 -11.69 8.89
C ALA A 766 -14.56 -10.53 9.08
N LEU A 767 -13.67 -10.59 10.09
CA LEU A 767 -12.60 -9.59 10.29
C LEU A 767 -11.64 -9.51 9.09
N ARG A 768 -11.33 -10.66 8.48
CA ARG A 768 -10.51 -10.71 7.26
C ARG A 768 -11.18 -10.01 6.09
N MET A 769 -12.51 -10.18 5.92
CA MET A 769 -13.27 -9.45 4.89
C MET A 769 -13.22 -7.93 5.11
N LEU A 770 -13.31 -7.46 6.36
CA LEU A 770 -13.19 -6.03 6.69
C LEU A 770 -11.81 -5.47 6.37
N SER A 771 -10.76 -6.27 6.57
CA SER A 771 -9.36 -5.88 6.30
C SER A 771 -9.10 -5.55 4.84
N ASN A 772 -9.88 -6.09 3.90
CA ASN A 772 -9.74 -5.79 2.47
C ASN A 772 -10.24 -4.38 2.12
N GLU A 773 -11.11 -3.80 2.94
CA GLU A 773 -11.71 -2.48 2.70
C GLU A 773 -10.99 -1.38 3.49
N ILE A 774 -10.67 -1.62 4.77
CA ILE A 774 -10.04 -0.65 5.68
C ILE A 774 -8.95 -1.32 6.51
N THR A 775 -7.75 -0.73 6.50
CA THR A 775 -6.57 -1.25 7.21
C THR A 775 -6.04 -0.29 8.29
N ASP A 776 -6.56 0.92 8.41
CA ASP A 776 -5.96 2.01 9.18
C ASP A 776 -6.82 2.49 10.38
N SER A 777 -7.81 1.70 10.79
CA SER A 777 -8.54 1.89 12.05
C SER A 777 -9.06 0.57 12.64
N PRO A 778 -9.26 0.47 13.96
CA PRO A 778 -9.98 -0.65 14.60
C PRO A 778 -11.41 -0.80 14.07
N ARG A 779 -11.96 -2.02 14.17
CA ARG A 779 -13.22 -2.41 13.51
C ARG A 779 -14.26 -2.91 14.51
N LEU A 780 -13.85 -3.55 15.59
CA LEU A 780 -14.76 -3.97 16.67
C LEU A 780 -14.99 -2.85 17.68
N PHE A 781 -16.26 -2.61 18.02
CA PHE A 781 -16.65 -1.59 18.98
C PHE A 781 -18.00 -1.88 19.66
N THR A 782 -18.19 -1.33 20.86
CA THR A 782 -19.51 -1.22 21.50
C THR A 782 -19.95 0.23 21.61
N LEU A 783 -21.26 0.44 21.65
CA LEU A 783 -21.88 1.72 22.00
C LEU A 783 -22.49 1.63 23.38
N ALA A 784 -22.43 2.74 24.12
CA ALA A 784 -23.10 2.91 25.40
C ALA A 784 -23.63 4.34 25.54
N PRO A 785 -24.65 4.61 26.37
CA PRO A 785 -25.00 5.98 26.71
C PRO A 785 -23.87 6.62 27.53
N ALA A 786 -23.46 7.86 27.19
CA ALA A 786 -22.37 8.54 27.92
C ALA A 786 -22.69 8.73 29.42
N LYS A 787 -23.99 8.74 29.78
CA LYS A 787 -24.48 8.60 31.16
C LYS A 787 -25.22 7.29 31.31
N ARG A 788 -24.68 6.34 32.08
CA ARG A 788 -25.27 5.00 32.29
C ARG A 788 -26.67 4.98 32.90
N SER A 789 -27.13 6.07 33.51
CA SER A 789 -28.51 6.21 34.02
C SER A 789 -29.55 6.57 32.95
N ALA A 790 -29.15 6.86 31.71
CA ALA A 790 -30.05 7.28 30.65
C ALA A 790 -30.73 6.07 29.99
N VAL A 791 -32.07 6.05 29.99
CA VAL A 791 -32.85 5.06 29.23
C VAL A 791 -32.96 5.54 27.78
N ILE A 792 -32.03 5.05 26.94
CA ILE A 792 -32.01 5.35 25.51
C ILE A 792 -32.42 4.10 24.75
N SER A 793 -33.43 4.24 23.89
CA SER A 793 -33.97 3.11 23.17
C SER A 793 -33.84 3.24 21.65
N THR A 794 -33.22 4.32 21.14
CA THR A 794 -32.98 4.54 19.70
C THR A 794 -31.74 5.44 19.53
N LEU A 795 -31.01 5.27 18.43
CA LEU A 795 -29.86 6.10 18.07
C LEU A 795 -30.37 7.47 17.58
N SER A 796 -30.11 8.53 18.36
CA SER A 796 -30.63 9.88 18.12
C SER A 796 -29.51 10.91 18.19
N PRO A 797 -29.46 11.90 17.28
CA PRO A 797 -28.53 13.02 17.36
C PRO A 797 -28.66 13.88 18.62
N SER A 798 -29.79 13.78 19.34
CA SER A 798 -30.05 14.54 20.56
C SER A 798 -29.38 13.96 21.81
N ASN A 799 -28.72 12.81 21.68
CA ASN A 799 -28.12 12.08 22.80
C ASN A 799 -26.61 11.95 22.60
N ARG A 800 -25.89 11.92 23.72
CA ARG A 800 -24.44 11.68 23.74
C ARG A 800 -24.16 10.22 24.03
N TYR A 801 -23.34 9.61 23.18
CA TYR A 801 -22.96 8.20 23.26
C TYR A 801 -21.47 8.07 23.51
N ARG A 802 -21.09 6.93 24.05
CA ARG A 802 -19.71 6.48 24.18
C ARG A 802 -19.49 5.35 23.19
N ILE A 803 -18.45 5.45 22.37
CA ILE A 803 -17.92 4.35 21.56
C ILE A 803 -16.68 3.80 22.25
N THR A 804 -16.64 2.49 22.48
CA THR A 804 -15.47 1.81 23.06
C THR A 804 -14.94 0.83 22.03
N LEU A 805 -13.68 1.00 21.63
CA LEU A 805 -13.01 0.08 20.69
C LEU A 805 -12.52 -1.18 21.39
N TRP A 806 -12.39 -2.26 20.64
CA TRP A 806 -12.01 -3.57 21.17
C TRP A 806 -10.63 -3.99 20.65
N CYS A 807 -9.88 -4.69 21.51
CA CYS A 807 -8.77 -5.54 21.09
C CYS A 807 -9.34 -6.70 20.26
N GLU A 808 -8.72 -6.95 19.11
CA GLU A 808 -9.16 -7.92 18.10
C GLU A 808 -8.27 -9.18 18.09
N GLU A 809 -7.61 -9.50 19.22
CA GLU A 809 -6.88 -10.75 19.37
C GLU A 809 -7.85 -11.94 19.36
N ALA A 810 -7.66 -12.85 18.41
CA ALA A 810 -8.61 -13.91 18.13
C ALA A 810 -8.84 -14.84 19.35
N GLY A 811 -10.09 -14.99 19.76
CA GLY A 811 -10.49 -15.78 20.93
C GLY A 811 -10.20 -15.11 22.29
N GLN A 812 -9.70 -13.87 22.27
CA GLN A 812 -9.46 -13.02 23.46
C GLN A 812 -9.92 -11.57 23.22
N GLU A 813 -10.93 -11.38 22.37
CA GLU A 813 -11.41 -10.06 22.00
C GLU A 813 -12.08 -9.38 23.21
N HIS A 814 -11.62 -8.17 23.55
CA HIS A 814 -12.10 -7.46 24.74
C HIS A 814 -12.12 -5.95 24.52
N PRO A 815 -13.01 -5.21 25.20
CA PRO A 815 -13.04 -3.75 25.10
C PRO A 815 -11.80 -3.13 25.75
N TRP A 816 -11.26 -2.09 25.12
CA TRP A 816 -10.09 -1.37 25.60
C TRP A 816 -10.50 -0.01 26.15
N ALA A 817 -10.40 0.15 27.48
CA ALA A 817 -10.95 1.32 28.18
C ALA A 817 -10.29 2.64 27.77
N GLU A 818 -8.99 2.63 27.45
CA GLU A 818 -8.26 3.81 26.96
C GLU A 818 -8.66 4.22 25.53
N ALA A 819 -9.34 3.33 24.79
CA ALA A 819 -9.89 3.60 23.46
C ALA A 819 -11.41 3.84 23.51
N ALA A 820 -11.85 4.66 24.48
CA ALA A 820 -13.25 5.04 24.66
C ALA A 820 -13.45 6.53 24.40
N TYR A 821 -14.40 6.87 23.54
CA TYR A 821 -14.64 8.23 23.08
C TYR A 821 -16.12 8.61 23.21
N ASP A 822 -16.41 9.81 23.70
CA ASP A 822 -17.78 10.33 23.74
C ASP A 822 -18.07 11.15 22.49
N PHE A 823 -19.20 10.92 21.83
CA PHE A 823 -19.60 11.61 20.60
C PHE A 823 -21.12 11.80 20.49
N GLU A 824 -21.52 12.68 19.57
CA GLU A 824 -22.92 12.94 19.21
C GLU A 824 -23.12 12.53 17.73
N PRO A 825 -24.00 11.56 17.44
CA PRO A 825 -24.15 11.01 16.08
C PRO A 825 -24.94 11.97 15.18
N THR A 826 -24.50 12.18 13.94
CA THR A 826 -25.29 12.91 12.94
C THR A 826 -26.33 11.99 12.28
N LYS A 827 -27.39 12.55 11.67
CA LYS A 827 -28.40 11.75 10.98
C LYS A 827 -27.81 10.94 9.83
N GLU A 828 -26.86 11.55 9.12
CA GLU A 828 -26.12 10.95 8.01
C GLU A 828 -25.25 9.79 8.51
N TRP A 829 -24.58 9.94 9.66
CA TRP A 829 -23.77 8.89 10.25
C TRP A 829 -24.62 7.70 10.71
N VAL A 830 -25.78 7.94 11.34
CA VAL A 830 -26.71 6.88 11.76
C VAL A 830 -27.21 6.06 10.57
N ALA A 831 -27.55 6.72 9.46
CA ALA A 831 -27.99 6.03 8.25
C ALA A 831 -26.86 5.19 7.63
N ALA A 832 -25.63 5.71 7.64
CA ALA A 832 -24.47 5.02 7.08
C ALA A 832 -24.01 3.82 7.94
N ILE A 833 -23.97 3.96 9.27
CA ILE A 833 -23.43 2.93 10.18
C ILE A 833 -24.38 1.74 10.37
N ALA A 834 -25.68 1.90 10.08
CA ALA A 834 -26.71 0.91 10.43
C ALA A 834 -26.44 -0.53 9.96
N PRO A 835 -26.04 -0.80 8.71
CA PRO A 835 -25.73 -2.16 8.26
C PRO A 835 -24.55 -2.76 9.04
N TYR A 836 -23.52 -1.96 9.30
CA TYR A 836 -22.32 -2.39 10.00
C TYR A 836 -22.57 -2.60 11.50
N LEU A 837 -23.36 -1.73 12.13
CA LEU A 837 -23.71 -1.85 13.55
C LEU A 837 -24.48 -3.14 13.85
N ARG A 838 -25.36 -3.58 12.95
CA ARG A 838 -26.06 -4.88 13.07
C ARG A 838 -25.11 -6.06 13.01
N PHE A 839 -24.15 -6.01 12.09
CA PHE A 839 -23.11 -7.03 11.99
C PHE A 839 -22.29 -7.12 13.30
N VAL A 840 -21.79 -5.98 13.80
CA VAL A 840 -21.00 -5.93 15.04
C VAL A 840 -21.84 -6.43 16.23
N ALA A 841 -23.10 -6.01 16.35
CA ALA A 841 -24.01 -6.49 17.39
C ALA A 841 -24.32 -8.00 17.29
N GLY A 842 -24.43 -8.52 16.06
CA GLY A 842 -24.66 -9.94 15.78
C GLY A 842 -23.47 -10.83 16.16
N ILE A 843 -22.26 -10.29 16.10
CA ILE A 843 -21.00 -10.96 16.46
C ILE A 843 -20.71 -10.86 17.96
N LEU A 844 -20.75 -9.66 18.54
CA LEU A 844 -20.26 -9.41 19.90
C LEU A 844 -21.01 -10.20 20.99
N ARG A 845 -22.25 -10.60 20.72
CA ARG A 845 -23.02 -11.50 21.60
C ARG A 845 -22.42 -12.90 21.77
N PHE A 846 -21.47 -13.27 20.90
CA PHE A 846 -20.74 -14.54 20.95
C PHE A 846 -19.33 -14.39 21.47
N VAL A 847 -18.85 -13.15 21.55
CA VAL A 847 -17.55 -12.80 22.11
C VAL A 847 -17.60 -12.80 23.66
N VAL A 848 -18.79 -12.71 24.28
CA VAL A 848 -18.99 -12.73 25.76
C VAL A 848 -20.28 -13.50 26.15
N PRO A 849 -20.37 -14.39 27.19
CA PRO A 849 -19.34 -15.14 27.94
C PRO A 849 -19.64 -16.67 28.18
N VAL A 850 -18.62 -17.52 28.28
CA VAL A 850 -18.64 -18.70 29.18
C VAL A 850 -17.36 -18.62 30.01
N ALA A 851 -17.47 -18.90 31.31
CA ALA A 851 -16.37 -18.94 32.26
C ALA A 851 -15.26 -19.94 31.85
N GLY A 852 -14.44 -19.56 30.87
CA GLY A 852 -13.27 -20.28 30.39
C GLY A 852 -12.02 -19.49 30.75
N ALA A 853 -10.99 -20.21 31.18
CA ALA A 853 -9.81 -19.78 31.94
C ALA A 853 -8.95 -18.60 31.43
N GLY A 854 -9.31 -17.90 30.35
CA GLY A 854 -8.52 -16.78 29.78
C GLY A 854 -8.87 -15.38 30.32
N TYR A 855 -10.10 -15.15 30.79
CA TYR A 855 -10.58 -13.79 31.15
C TYR A 855 -10.36 -13.39 32.61
N SER A 856 -10.10 -14.33 33.51
CA SER A 856 -10.05 -14.06 34.96
C SER A 856 -8.88 -13.20 35.41
N THR A 857 -7.94 -12.87 34.52
CA THR A 857 -6.74 -12.07 34.82
C THR A 857 -6.82 -10.62 34.34
N LEU A 858 -7.74 -10.27 33.41
CA LEU A 858 -7.74 -8.94 32.75
C LEU A 858 -8.89 -8.02 33.14
N LEU A 859 -10.07 -8.57 33.44
CA LEU A 859 -11.28 -7.78 33.78
C LEU A 859 -11.87 -8.23 35.12
N SER A 860 -12.23 -7.27 35.97
CA SER A 860 -12.98 -7.49 37.20
C SER A 860 -14.43 -7.93 36.91
N GLU A 861 -15.07 -8.60 37.88
CA GLU A 861 -16.49 -8.98 37.75
C GLU A 861 -17.42 -7.79 37.43
N GLN A 862 -17.09 -6.61 37.93
CA GLN A 862 -17.86 -5.40 37.64
C GLN A 862 -17.67 -4.94 36.19
N GLN A 863 -16.44 -4.99 35.67
CA GLN A 863 -16.18 -4.68 34.25
C GLN A 863 -16.87 -5.68 33.32
N LEU A 864 -16.93 -6.96 33.66
CA LEU A 864 -17.68 -7.96 32.86
C LEU A 864 -19.18 -7.64 32.79
N LYS A 865 -19.79 -7.22 33.91
CA LYS A 865 -21.20 -6.80 33.93
C LYS A 865 -21.44 -5.58 33.05
N ASP A 866 -20.51 -4.63 33.13
CA ASP A 866 -20.53 -3.39 32.36
C ASP A 866 -20.42 -3.64 30.85
N VAL A 867 -19.47 -4.49 30.44
CA VAL A 867 -19.29 -4.90 29.04
C VAL A 867 -20.54 -5.59 28.50
N LYS A 868 -21.13 -6.50 29.30
CA LYS A 868 -22.38 -7.16 28.92
C LYS A 868 -23.51 -6.15 28.71
N ALA A 869 -23.63 -5.16 29.59
CA ALA A 869 -24.63 -4.09 29.44
C ALA A 869 -24.41 -3.25 28.16
N ASP A 870 -23.16 -2.95 27.82
CA ASP A 870 -22.81 -2.20 26.61
C ASP A 870 -23.10 -3.01 25.33
N ILE A 871 -22.84 -4.32 25.32
CA ILE A 871 -23.22 -5.23 24.22
C ILE A 871 -24.74 -5.28 24.06
N ASP A 872 -25.48 -5.48 25.17
CA ASP A 872 -26.93 -5.54 25.18
C ASP A 872 -27.53 -4.22 24.67
N PHE A 873 -26.96 -3.08 25.06
CA PHE A 873 -27.37 -1.77 24.57
C PHE A 873 -27.11 -1.60 23.06
N THR A 874 -25.91 -1.96 22.60
CA THR A 874 -25.53 -1.92 21.18
C THR A 874 -26.50 -2.74 20.32
N LYS A 875 -26.92 -3.91 20.82
CA LYS A 875 -27.91 -4.76 20.19
C LYS A 875 -29.30 -4.09 20.11
N VAL A 876 -29.80 -3.54 21.21
CA VAL A 876 -31.09 -2.84 21.24
C VAL A 876 -31.11 -1.67 20.24
N LEU A 877 -29.99 -0.98 20.07
CA LEU A 877 -29.86 0.06 19.06
C LEU A 877 -29.89 -0.52 17.64
N ALA A 878 -29.13 -1.58 17.37
CA ALA A 878 -29.04 -2.20 16.05
C ALA A 878 -30.39 -2.76 15.55
N GLU A 879 -31.18 -3.38 16.44
CA GLU A 879 -32.50 -3.95 16.13
C GLU A 879 -33.55 -2.89 15.77
N LYS A 880 -33.38 -1.64 16.20
CA LYS A 880 -34.34 -0.54 15.99
C LYS A 880 -34.00 0.37 14.82
N LEU A 881 -32.91 0.10 14.11
CA LEU A 881 -32.56 0.83 12.89
C LEU A 881 -33.38 0.30 11.70
N PRO A 882 -33.72 1.13 10.70
CA PRO A 882 -34.54 0.74 9.55
C PRO A 882 -33.87 -0.33 8.68
N GLU A 883 -34.63 -1.34 8.25
CA GLU A 883 -34.14 -2.39 7.32
C GLU A 883 -33.88 -1.81 5.93
N PHE A 884 -32.81 -2.28 5.29
CA PHE A 884 -32.50 -1.94 3.90
C PHE A 884 -32.71 -3.20 3.06
N GLU A 885 -33.43 -3.10 1.95
CA GLU A 885 -33.62 -4.22 1.01
C GLU A 885 -32.27 -4.62 0.41
N VAL A 886 -31.81 -5.83 0.74
CA VAL A 886 -30.64 -6.46 0.12
C VAL A 886 -31.12 -7.29 -1.06
N ASP A 887 -30.57 -7.05 -2.24
CA ASP A 887 -30.87 -7.82 -3.45
C ASP A 887 -30.37 -9.28 -3.27
N PRO A 888 -31.26 -10.30 -3.22
CA PRO A 888 -30.89 -11.69 -2.94
C PRO A 888 -29.91 -12.28 -3.97
N ALA A 889 -29.75 -11.67 -5.14
CA ALA A 889 -28.75 -12.07 -6.13
C ALA A 889 -27.29 -11.77 -5.70
N THR A 890 -27.08 -10.95 -4.66
CA THR A 890 -25.74 -10.56 -4.16
C THR A 890 -25.24 -11.36 -2.95
N SER A 891 -26.11 -12.14 -2.29
CA SER A 891 -25.81 -12.86 -1.04
C SER A 891 -24.81 -14.02 -1.19
N HIS A 892 -24.64 -14.55 -2.41
CA HIS A 892 -23.76 -15.69 -2.70
C HIS A 892 -22.37 -15.29 -3.22
N LYS A 893 -22.08 -14.00 -3.39
CA LYS A 893 -20.74 -13.54 -3.79
C LYS A 893 -19.88 -13.28 -2.54
N PRO A 894 -18.65 -13.81 -2.46
CA PRO A 894 -17.74 -13.49 -1.36
C PRO A 894 -17.36 -12.00 -1.38
N GLY A 895 -17.52 -11.30 -0.26
CA GLY A 895 -17.14 -9.90 -0.09
C GLY A 895 -18.20 -9.04 0.62
N MET A 896 -17.85 -7.80 0.97
CA MET A 896 -18.77 -6.82 1.55
C MET A 896 -19.74 -6.26 0.49
N THR A 897 -20.98 -6.05 0.88
CA THR A 897 -21.93 -5.26 0.10
C THR A 897 -21.53 -3.77 0.10
N ARG A 898 -21.99 -3.01 -0.89
CA ARG A 898 -21.72 -1.56 -0.98
C ARG A 898 -22.22 -0.80 0.26
N ALA A 899 -23.31 -1.26 0.88
CA ALA A 899 -23.88 -0.68 2.09
C ALA A 899 -23.02 -0.96 3.33
N GLU A 900 -22.57 -2.20 3.51
CA GLU A 900 -21.66 -2.58 4.62
C GLU A 900 -20.32 -1.82 4.52
N GLY A 901 -19.73 -1.72 3.32
CA GLY A 901 -18.51 -0.93 3.12
C GLY A 901 -18.72 0.57 3.37
N GLY A 902 -19.92 1.09 3.10
CA GLY A 902 -20.31 2.45 3.45
C GLY A 902 -20.32 2.70 4.97
N GLY A 903 -20.87 1.77 5.75
CA GLY A 903 -20.89 1.86 7.20
C GLY A 903 -19.50 1.77 7.83
N LEU A 904 -18.65 0.88 7.33
CA LEU A 904 -17.26 0.77 7.80
C LEU A 904 -16.47 2.07 7.55
N ARG A 905 -16.65 2.70 6.37
CA ARG A 905 -16.05 4.03 6.09
C ARG A 905 -16.60 5.12 7.00
N ALA A 906 -17.88 5.07 7.36
CA ALA A 906 -18.48 6.03 8.30
C ALA A 906 -17.92 5.87 9.73
N LEU A 907 -17.64 4.64 10.17
CA LEU A 907 -16.92 4.39 11.42
C LEU A 907 -15.51 4.99 11.35
N ARG A 908 -14.74 4.68 10.31
CA ARG A 908 -13.37 5.21 10.14
C ARG A 908 -13.34 6.74 10.17
N ALA A 909 -14.26 7.39 9.44
CA ALA A 909 -14.37 8.84 9.42
C ALA A 909 -14.65 9.42 10.81
N LEU A 910 -15.54 8.79 11.59
CA LEU A 910 -15.81 9.19 12.97
C LEU A 910 -14.58 9.03 13.85
N LEU A 911 -13.88 7.88 13.78
CA LEU A 911 -12.70 7.64 14.61
C LEU A 911 -11.58 8.65 14.33
N PHE A 912 -11.39 9.06 13.08
CA PHE A 912 -10.39 10.07 12.72
C PHE A 912 -10.75 11.48 13.21
N GLN A 913 -12.05 11.75 13.38
CA GLN A 913 -12.52 13.00 14.01
C GLN A 913 -12.34 12.97 15.53
N LEU A 914 -12.57 11.82 16.17
CA LEU A 914 -12.47 11.66 17.62
C LEU A 914 -11.02 11.54 18.11
N ASP A 915 -10.13 10.97 17.29
CA ASP A 915 -8.70 10.83 17.57
C ASP A 915 -7.88 11.30 16.36
N THR A 916 -7.59 12.60 16.33
CA THR A 916 -6.80 13.22 15.25
C THR A 916 -5.36 12.74 15.21
N ALA A 917 -4.83 12.26 16.34
CA ALA A 917 -3.49 11.68 16.44
C ALA A 917 -3.44 10.21 16.01
N ARG A 918 -4.61 9.58 15.76
CA ARG A 918 -4.76 8.18 15.32
C ARG A 918 -4.09 7.18 16.26
N ARG A 919 -4.15 7.43 17.57
CA ARG A 919 -3.54 6.56 18.60
C ARG A 919 -4.46 5.42 19.03
N PHE A 920 -5.77 5.60 18.93
CA PHE A 920 -6.81 4.63 19.28
C PHE A 920 -6.60 4.02 20.67
N GLY A 921 -6.28 4.85 21.66
CA GLY A 921 -6.00 4.39 23.02
C GLY A 921 -4.79 3.46 23.13
N ASP A 922 -3.78 3.61 22.28
CA ASP A 922 -2.59 2.75 22.16
C ASP A 922 -2.86 1.33 21.64
N LEU A 923 -4.03 1.11 21.01
CA LEU A 923 -4.23 -0.08 20.18
C LEU A 923 -3.25 -0.06 19.00
N ARG A 924 -2.57 -1.17 18.75
CA ARG A 924 -1.54 -1.30 17.73
C ARG A 924 -1.95 -2.30 16.67
N ARG A 925 -1.70 -1.93 15.42
CA ARG A 925 -1.99 -2.76 14.26
C ARG A 925 -0.87 -3.78 14.05
N VAL A 926 -1.22 -5.06 13.95
CA VAL A 926 -0.28 -6.17 13.71
C VAL A 926 -0.80 -7.11 12.62
N HIS A 927 0.12 -7.78 11.94
CA HIS A 927 -0.21 -8.91 11.06
C HIS A 927 -0.03 -10.20 11.83
N THR A 928 -1.06 -11.05 11.83
CA THR A 928 -0.95 -12.39 12.40
C THR A 928 -0.16 -13.31 11.45
N PRO A 929 0.43 -14.39 11.97
CA PRO A 929 0.99 -15.48 11.17
C PRO A 929 0.05 -16.11 10.12
N SER A 930 -1.27 -15.92 10.23
CA SER A 930 -2.25 -16.33 9.22
C SER A 930 -2.49 -15.28 8.13
N GLY A 931 -1.75 -14.18 8.15
CA GLY A 931 -1.89 -13.05 7.22
C GLY A 931 -3.03 -12.09 7.58
N ASP A 932 -3.70 -12.29 8.72
CA ASP A 932 -4.82 -11.46 9.14
C ASP A 932 -4.31 -10.15 9.75
N LEU A 933 -4.94 -9.03 9.41
CA LEU A 933 -4.62 -7.74 10.02
C LEU A 933 -5.52 -7.53 11.24
N VAL A 934 -4.96 -7.31 12.42
CA VAL A 934 -5.70 -7.12 13.69
C VAL A 934 -5.20 -5.91 14.47
N TRP A 935 -6.09 -5.27 15.24
CA TRP A 935 -5.74 -4.21 16.20
C TRP A 935 -5.73 -4.78 17.61
N VAL A 936 -4.56 -4.82 18.23
CA VAL A 936 -4.36 -5.46 19.53
C VAL A 936 -3.93 -4.45 20.59
N CYS A 937 -4.28 -4.72 21.84
CA CYS A 937 -3.85 -3.90 22.97
C CYS A 937 -2.32 -4.04 23.21
N PRO A 938 -1.70 -3.12 23.97
CA PRO A 938 -0.27 -3.18 24.27
C PRO A 938 0.22 -4.50 24.89
N GLU A 939 -0.65 -5.22 25.61
CA GLU A 939 -0.32 -6.52 26.19
C GLU A 939 -0.19 -7.60 25.11
N HIS A 940 -1.20 -7.75 24.26
CA HIS A 940 -1.17 -8.70 23.14
C HIS A 940 -0.17 -8.32 22.06
N HIS A 941 0.11 -7.02 21.88
CA HIS A 941 1.14 -6.55 20.95
C HIS A 941 2.51 -7.20 21.23
N ARG A 942 2.85 -7.48 22.49
CA ARG A 942 4.12 -8.14 22.88
C ARG A 942 4.28 -9.54 22.31
N HIS A 943 3.18 -10.22 21.95
CA HIS A 943 3.25 -11.53 21.30
C HIS A 943 3.71 -11.43 19.84
N TYR A 944 3.51 -10.27 19.20
CA TYR A 944 3.90 -10.01 17.80
C TYR A 944 5.21 -9.23 17.71
N ASP A 945 5.44 -8.33 18.67
CA ASP A 945 6.67 -7.59 18.84
C ASP A 945 7.12 -7.62 20.31
N PRO A 946 7.94 -8.60 20.72
CA PRO A 946 8.45 -8.72 22.08
C PRO A 946 9.51 -7.67 22.47
N GLY A 947 9.84 -6.69 21.61
CA GLY A 947 10.91 -5.71 21.87
C GLY A 947 12.29 -6.35 21.98
N LEU A 948 13.30 -5.68 22.57
CA LEU A 948 14.63 -6.26 22.77
C LEU A 948 14.65 -7.38 23.83
N PRO A 949 15.47 -8.44 23.67
CA PRO A 949 15.65 -9.43 24.74
C PRO A 949 16.45 -8.83 25.89
N VAL A 950 16.01 -9.15 27.12
CA VAL A 950 16.76 -8.80 28.33
C VAL A 950 17.79 -9.91 28.57
N LEU A 951 19.05 -9.61 28.32
CA LEU A 951 20.18 -10.51 28.59
C LEU A 951 20.62 -10.36 30.06
N ALA A 952 21.07 -11.46 30.65
CA ALA A 952 21.46 -11.55 32.07
C ALA A 952 22.84 -10.92 32.35
#